data_AF-A0A2E0QYY0-F1
#
_entry.id   AF-A0A2E0QYY0-F1
#
_cell.length_a   1.000
_cell.length_b   1.000
_cell.length_c   1.000
_cell.angle_alpha   90.00
_cell.angle_beta   90.00
_cell.angle_gamma   90.00
#
_symmetry.space_group_name_H-M   'P 1'
#
loop_
_entity.id
_entity.type
_entity.pdbx_description
1 polymer ?
#
loop_
_entity_poly.entity_id
_entity_poly.type
_entity_poly.pdbx_seq_one_letter_code
_entity_poly.pdbx_strand_id
1 'polypeptide(L)'
;MRTILASALAVVPLLLITVLCSRADEKSKSGERESTQLPIGVASIDITPKKPIRLSGYGNRDTPSDGVDQNLNAKAIAFGAGSSEEPLSVLITLDAIGIPGWVSKEVSKRLKEKKGIERSQIAISASHTHAAPSLKGCIPFMHVTVLTEEENQTIDEYTNSLIDKLEQVALEAISARGPSSLSWGKGELKFAGNRRVLENGKWKGFGTQEDGPVDHTMPFLRIDDETGKTKAIFINYACHCTTLGGNYNHIHGDWAGAAQEEIEKRHPGTTALIAIGCGADQNPNPRGEMDHVLQHGKSVADEVDRMLKQDLAPLTAIPIGKYHQIELPLDKPVGREVWEKQVSKNEKGSHFAKAIIDKIDRGEKLDTHVNYPIQTWTFGEDLAMIFLGGEVVVDYAHRFYRQFDPDRLWINAYTNDVPCYIPTRRLYEEGGYEVDYSMVYYGKPSRLSPETEDYISDEVTKQLPHSFYSNTTLANIPAPIKKEEALTTIQVPDEFEVTLVAAEPLVMDPVDIAWDTKGRLWVVEMADYPTGIEGKAGGRVRILEDNDNDGIFDESHLFLDQLKYPNSVFPWRDGILVVTADSILFAKDTDGDCKSDSEETLFTGFESGNAQHQLGSLQWGLDNWIHVGNGDSKGSFTSTKTGESIDLGARDMRFRPDTGEVSALSGKAQFGLTRDDWGNWFGCNNSHPWWHYAL
;
A
#
# COMPACT_ATOMS: atom_id res chain seq x y z
N MET A 1 -13.83 -7.69 -90.31
CA MET A 1 -15.29 -7.54 -90.28
C MET A 1 -15.73 -7.83 -88.85
N ARG A 2 -16.15 -6.78 -88.10
CA ARG A 2 -16.82 -6.77 -86.77
C ARG A 2 -15.98 -7.23 -85.56
N THR A 3 -15.77 -6.55 -84.42
CA THR A 3 -16.09 -5.23 -83.79
C THR A 3 -15.21 -5.19 -82.49
N ILE A 4 -14.25 -4.27 -82.27
CA ILE A 4 -14.28 -3.02 -81.43
C ILE A 4 -14.78 -3.25 -79.98
N LEU A 5 -14.19 -2.83 -78.84
CA LEU A 5 -12.96 -2.09 -78.44
C LEU A 5 -12.72 -2.25 -76.91
N ALA A 6 -11.46 -2.14 -76.46
CA ALA A 6 -10.87 -1.60 -75.19
C ALA A 6 -11.65 -1.67 -73.85
N SER A 7 -11.01 -2.00 -72.71
CA SER A 7 -10.15 -1.07 -71.95
C SER A 7 -9.33 -1.77 -70.86
N ALA A 8 -8.16 -1.21 -70.54
CA ALA A 8 -7.13 -1.73 -69.64
C ALA A 8 -7.50 -1.66 -68.14
N LEU A 9 -7.04 -2.65 -67.36
CA LEU A 9 -6.79 -2.52 -65.92
C LEU A 9 -5.40 -3.08 -65.60
N ALA A 10 -4.57 -2.21 -65.02
CA ALA A 10 -3.23 -2.52 -64.55
C ALA A 10 -3.29 -3.25 -63.20
N VAL A 11 -2.37 -4.19 -63.05
CA VAL A 11 -2.12 -5.03 -61.87
C VAL A 11 -1.39 -4.21 -60.80
N VAL A 12 -1.90 -4.19 -59.56
CA VAL A 12 -1.15 -3.79 -58.36
C VAL A 12 -1.20 -4.96 -57.38
N PRO A 13 -0.05 -5.54 -56.98
CA PRO A 13 -0.01 -6.58 -55.95
C PRO A 13 0.02 -5.97 -54.55
N LEU A 14 -0.72 -6.61 -53.65
CA LEU A 14 -0.81 -6.40 -52.20
C LEU A 14 0.58 -6.32 -51.56
N LEU A 15 0.91 -5.20 -50.90
CA LEU A 15 2.06 -5.09 -49.99
C LEU A 15 1.62 -5.47 -48.57
N LEU A 16 2.04 -6.65 -48.11
CA LEU A 16 2.08 -6.96 -46.67
C LEU A 16 3.27 -6.19 -46.07
N ILE A 17 3.01 -5.23 -45.19
CA ILE A 17 4.04 -4.61 -44.34
C ILE A 17 4.11 -5.43 -43.05
N THR A 18 5.00 -6.43 -43.03
CA THR A 18 5.57 -6.96 -41.79
C THR A 18 6.52 -5.93 -41.20
N VAL A 19 6.16 -5.30 -40.08
CA VAL A 19 7.11 -4.51 -39.27
C VAL A 19 8.02 -5.51 -38.54
N LEU A 20 9.13 -5.85 -39.19
CA LEU A 20 10.30 -6.45 -38.55
C LEU A 20 10.96 -5.37 -37.71
N CYS A 21 10.80 -5.43 -36.38
CA CYS A 21 11.66 -4.68 -35.45
C CYS A 21 13.08 -5.26 -35.51
N SER A 22 13.87 -4.83 -36.47
CA SER A 22 15.33 -5.02 -36.44
C SER A 22 15.91 -4.14 -35.33
N ARG A 23 16.35 -4.76 -34.24
CA ARG A 23 17.33 -4.15 -33.32
C ARG A 23 18.59 -3.87 -34.14
N ALA A 24 18.75 -2.64 -34.59
CA ALA A 24 20.02 -2.16 -35.08
C ALA A 24 20.93 -1.94 -33.86
N ASP A 25 22.07 -2.63 -33.86
CA ASP A 25 23.19 -2.43 -32.94
C ASP A 25 23.75 -1.00 -33.11
N GLU A 26 23.18 -0.04 -32.39
CA GLU A 26 23.91 1.16 -32.01
C GLU A 26 24.70 0.85 -30.73
N LYS A 27 25.97 0.49 -30.92
CA LYS A 27 26.99 0.65 -29.88
C LYS A 27 27.11 2.14 -29.55
N SER A 28 26.22 2.59 -28.68
CA SER A 28 26.34 3.85 -27.95
C SER A 28 27.70 3.87 -27.26
N LYS A 29 28.47 4.92 -27.55
CA LYS A 29 29.65 5.30 -26.79
C LYS A 29 29.25 5.37 -25.31
N SER A 30 30.08 4.82 -24.44
CA SER A 30 29.98 4.92 -22.98
C SER A 30 29.81 6.39 -22.55
N GLY A 31 28.57 6.87 -22.51
CA GLY A 31 28.17 8.02 -21.74
C GLY A 31 28.04 7.53 -20.31
N GLU A 32 28.82 8.11 -19.41
CA GLU A 32 28.54 8.07 -17.98
C GLU A 32 27.07 8.46 -17.81
N ARG A 33 26.20 7.51 -17.48
CA ARG A 33 24.91 7.86 -16.89
C ARG A 33 25.27 8.50 -15.55
N GLU A 34 25.10 9.81 -15.42
CA GLU A 34 25.16 10.46 -14.12
C GLU A 34 24.23 9.69 -13.19
N SER A 35 24.81 9.03 -12.19
CA SER A 35 24.04 8.30 -11.18
C SER A 35 23.21 9.31 -10.40
N THR A 36 21.88 9.18 -10.40
CA THR A 36 21.00 10.02 -9.58
C THR A 36 21.47 9.96 -8.12
N GLN A 37 21.79 11.12 -7.56
CA GLN A 37 22.26 11.24 -6.18
C GLN A 37 21.06 11.55 -5.28
N LEU A 38 20.78 10.66 -4.34
CA LEU A 38 19.72 10.79 -3.36
C LEU A 38 20.31 11.15 -1.99
N PRO A 39 19.63 12.01 -1.18
CA PRO A 39 20.05 12.28 0.18
C PRO A 39 19.79 11.05 1.07
N ILE A 40 20.85 10.31 1.38
CA ILE A 40 20.79 9.08 2.18
C ILE A 40 21.79 9.16 3.33
N GLY A 41 21.37 8.75 4.53
CA GLY A 41 22.18 8.78 5.75
C GLY A 41 22.06 7.47 6.50
N VAL A 42 23.11 7.11 7.23
CA VAL A 42 23.22 5.81 7.89
C VAL A 42 23.80 6.01 9.29
N ALA A 43 23.27 5.29 10.27
CA ALA A 43 23.80 5.28 11.63
C ALA A 43 23.68 3.89 12.28
N SER A 44 24.46 3.66 13.33
CA SER A 44 24.47 2.45 14.13
C SER A 44 24.63 2.81 15.61
N ILE A 45 23.93 2.11 16.48
CA ILE A 45 24.00 2.28 17.94
C ILE A 45 24.02 0.93 18.64
N ASP A 46 24.85 0.80 19.66
CA ASP A 46 24.91 -0.38 20.53
C ASP A 46 23.64 -0.45 21.41
N ILE A 47 22.91 -1.56 21.33
CA ILE A 47 21.70 -1.85 22.11
C ILE A 47 21.92 -2.98 23.14
N THR A 48 23.15 -3.40 23.39
CA THR A 48 23.50 -4.44 24.37
C THR A 48 23.03 -4.05 25.78
N PRO A 49 22.38 -4.95 26.54
CA PRO A 49 21.96 -4.66 27.91
C PRO A 49 23.17 -4.53 28.83
N LYS A 50 23.08 -3.64 29.83
CA LYS A 50 24.16 -3.40 30.80
C LYS A 50 24.13 -4.33 32.01
N LYS A 51 23.03 -5.06 32.20
CA LYS A 51 22.79 -5.99 33.31
C LYS A 51 22.38 -7.36 32.73
N PRO A 52 22.64 -8.46 33.44
CA PRO A 52 22.02 -9.75 33.12
C PRO A 52 20.51 -9.60 32.96
N ILE A 53 19.96 -10.16 31.89
CA ILE A 53 18.54 -10.02 31.54
C ILE A 53 18.03 -11.32 30.93
N ARG A 54 16.74 -11.60 31.08
CA ARG A 54 16.11 -12.76 30.45
C ARG A 54 16.17 -12.67 28.93
N LEU A 55 16.64 -13.73 28.27
CA LEU A 55 16.62 -13.83 26.82
C LEU A 55 15.27 -14.33 26.32
N SER A 56 14.79 -13.84 25.18
CA SER A 56 13.53 -14.28 24.60
C SER A 56 13.74 -15.20 23.39
N GLY A 57 12.82 -16.14 23.17
CA GLY A 57 12.83 -17.09 22.03
C GLY A 57 12.89 -18.57 22.43
N TYR A 58 13.43 -18.91 23.61
CA TYR A 58 13.41 -20.29 24.13
C TYR A 58 12.93 -20.34 25.58
N GLY A 59 11.70 -20.82 25.78
CA GLY A 59 11.06 -20.82 27.10
C GLY A 59 11.68 -21.72 28.17
N ASN A 60 12.69 -22.52 27.85
CA ASN A 60 13.42 -23.34 28.84
C ASN A 60 14.60 -22.60 29.50
N ARG A 61 14.88 -21.35 29.10
CA ARG A 61 15.91 -20.52 29.74
C ARG A 61 15.29 -19.82 30.94
N ASP A 62 15.47 -20.43 32.11
CA ASP A 62 14.79 -20.03 33.35
C ASP A 62 15.61 -19.09 34.26
N THR A 63 16.70 -18.51 33.75
CA THR A 63 17.54 -17.54 34.46
C THR A 63 17.94 -16.37 33.55
N PRO A 64 18.35 -15.22 34.10
CA PRO A 64 19.00 -14.16 33.33
C PRO A 64 20.22 -14.69 32.55
N SER A 65 20.62 -13.96 31.51
CA SER A 65 21.78 -14.26 30.67
C SER A 65 23.08 -14.38 31.48
N ASP A 66 23.91 -15.36 31.16
CA ASP A 66 25.18 -15.63 31.85
C ASP A 66 26.33 -14.72 31.38
N GLY A 67 26.18 -14.06 30.23
CA GLY A 67 27.19 -13.16 29.67
C GLY A 67 26.79 -12.54 28.33
N VAL A 68 27.73 -11.81 27.75
CA VAL A 68 27.66 -11.22 26.40
C VAL A 68 28.82 -11.78 25.59
N ASP A 69 28.51 -12.55 24.56
CA ASP A 69 29.52 -13.09 23.65
C ASP A 69 29.65 -12.22 22.39
N GLN A 70 28.58 -11.51 22.01
CA GLN A 70 28.56 -10.54 20.92
C GLN A 70 27.67 -9.35 21.28
N ASN A 71 28.12 -8.13 20.95
CA ASN A 71 27.33 -6.92 21.12
C ASN A 71 26.17 -6.88 20.11
N LEU A 72 25.03 -6.35 20.56
CA LEU A 72 23.83 -6.18 19.74
C LEU A 72 23.73 -4.74 19.24
N ASN A 73 23.25 -4.56 18.00
CA ASN A 73 23.12 -3.23 17.41
C ASN A 73 21.69 -2.93 16.93
N ALA A 74 21.33 -1.65 16.96
CA ALA A 74 20.30 -1.10 16.10
C ALA A 74 20.96 -0.21 15.05
N LYS A 75 20.52 -0.33 13.80
CA LYS A 75 21.06 0.39 12.64
C LYS A 75 19.94 1.03 11.88
N ALA A 76 20.17 2.22 11.33
CA ALA A 76 19.15 2.94 10.58
C ALA A 76 19.68 3.47 9.25
N ILE A 77 18.81 3.46 8.24
CA ILE A 77 18.98 4.18 6.98
C ILE A 77 17.87 5.23 6.90
N ALA A 78 18.23 6.48 6.62
CA ALA A 78 17.31 7.57 6.35
C ALA A 78 17.40 8.01 4.89
N PHE A 79 16.26 8.16 4.23
CA PHE A 79 16.11 8.58 2.84
C PHE A 79 15.39 9.95 2.76
N GLY A 80 15.60 10.68 1.65
CA GLY A 80 14.81 11.87 1.29
C GLY A 80 15.34 13.19 1.87
N ALA A 81 15.07 14.29 1.18
CA ALA A 81 15.48 15.62 1.65
C ALA A 81 14.68 16.10 2.87
N GLY A 82 13.44 15.60 3.04
CA GLY A 82 12.48 16.09 4.02
C GLY A 82 11.70 17.30 3.53
N SER A 83 11.44 17.36 2.23
CA SER A 83 10.55 18.34 1.59
C SER A 83 9.16 17.72 1.35
N SER A 84 8.22 18.50 0.82
CA SER A 84 6.91 17.99 0.40
C SER A 84 7.01 17.01 -0.77
N GLU A 85 7.98 17.19 -1.66
CA GLU A 85 8.22 16.33 -2.83
C GLU A 85 9.08 15.11 -2.49
N GLU A 86 9.98 15.23 -1.51
CA GLU A 86 10.84 14.15 -1.02
C GLU A 86 10.68 13.99 0.50
N PRO A 87 9.65 13.27 0.99
CA PRO A 87 9.48 13.04 2.41
C PRO A 87 10.65 12.26 3.01
N LEU A 88 10.84 12.42 4.32
CA LEU A 88 11.78 11.58 5.06
C LEU A 88 11.21 10.18 5.24
N SER A 89 12.06 9.17 5.02
CA SER A 89 11.75 7.77 5.31
C SER A 89 12.89 7.13 6.10
N VAL A 90 12.57 6.31 7.09
CA VAL A 90 13.55 5.68 7.98
C VAL A 90 13.31 4.18 8.09
N LEU A 91 14.30 3.39 7.69
CA LEU A 91 14.36 1.96 7.93
C LEU A 91 15.28 1.71 9.12
N ILE A 92 14.81 0.97 10.11
CA ILE A 92 15.60 0.55 11.28
C ILE A 92 15.67 -0.98 11.29
N THR A 93 16.86 -1.54 11.46
CA THR A 93 17.06 -2.95 11.83
C THR A 93 17.61 -3.05 13.24
N LEU A 94 17.19 -4.05 14.02
CA LEU A 94 17.74 -4.28 15.36
C LEU A 94 17.96 -5.75 15.66
N ASP A 95 19.03 -6.04 16.42
CA ASP A 95 19.29 -7.37 16.94
C ASP A 95 18.38 -7.66 18.14
N ALA A 96 17.20 -8.20 17.85
CA ALA A 96 16.18 -8.56 18.82
C ALA A 96 15.39 -9.78 18.34
N ILE A 97 14.67 -10.44 19.26
CA ILE A 97 13.67 -11.45 18.88
C ILE A 97 12.52 -10.83 18.07
N GLY A 98 12.22 -9.55 18.28
CA GLY A 98 11.04 -8.91 17.75
C GLY A 98 10.82 -7.58 18.43
N ILE A 99 9.93 -6.77 17.87
CA ILE A 99 9.51 -5.51 18.48
C ILE A 99 8.00 -5.58 18.75
N PRO A 100 7.52 -5.29 19.96
CA PRO A 100 6.08 -5.25 20.20
C PRO A 100 5.50 -3.96 19.60
N GLY A 101 4.32 -4.03 19.01
CA GLY A 101 3.73 -2.94 18.21
C GLY A 101 3.63 -1.59 18.92
N TRP A 102 3.49 -1.60 20.26
CA TRP A 102 3.46 -0.37 21.06
C TRP A 102 4.82 0.36 21.09
N VAL A 103 5.95 -0.36 21.06
CA VAL A 103 7.29 0.23 20.97
C VAL A 103 7.46 0.89 19.61
N SER A 104 7.09 0.19 18.53
CA SER A 104 7.15 0.76 17.17
C SER A 104 6.27 2.00 17.04
N LYS A 105 5.08 1.98 17.65
CA LYS A 105 4.16 3.12 17.69
C LYS A 105 4.75 4.31 18.45
N GLU A 106 5.39 4.06 19.58
CA GLU A 106 6.04 5.10 20.38
C GLU A 106 7.23 5.73 19.64
N VAL A 107 8.14 4.92 19.08
CA VAL A 107 9.25 5.42 18.24
C VAL A 107 8.72 6.24 17.06
N SER A 108 7.70 5.73 16.36
CA SER A 108 7.09 6.43 15.22
C SER A 108 6.46 7.77 15.63
N LYS A 109 5.77 7.79 16.78
CA LYS A 109 5.20 9.02 17.34
C LYS A 109 6.28 10.05 17.62
N ARG A 110 7.37 9.66 18.29
CA ARG A 110 8.47 10.59 18.60
C ARG A 110 9.15 11.14 17.33
N LEU A 111 9.35 10.30 16.32
CA LEU A 111 9.91 10.74 15.03
C LEU A 111 8.96 11.66 14.27
N LYS A 112 7.64 11.43 14.35
CA LYS A 112 6.64 12.35 13.83
C LYS A 112 6.71 13.72 14.54
N GLU A 113 6.76 13.72 15.87
CA GLU A 113 6.84 14.95 16.67
C GLU A 113 8.13 15.74 16.41
N LYS A 114 9.28 15.07 16.24
CA LYS A 114 10.58 15.74 16.07
C LYS A 114 10.93 16.09 14.62
N LYS A 115 10.46 15.32 13.65
CA LYS A 115 10.91 15.38 12.25
C LYS A 115 9.78 15.34 11.22
N GLY A 116 8.52 15.26 11.65
CA GLY A 116 7.36 15.23 10.75
C GLY A 116 7.22 13.94 9.94
N ILE A 117 7.89 12.87 10.35
CA ILE A 117 7.89 11.60 9.61
C ILE A 117 6.60 10.84 9.87
N GLU A 118 5.83 10.55 8.82
CA GLU A 118 4.60 9.80 8.94
C GLU A 118 4.86 8.32 9.22
N ARG A 119 3.89 7.66 9.89
CA ARG A 119 4.01 6.23 10.28
C ARG A 119 4.33 5.33 9.09
N SER A 120 3.77 5.65 7.92
CA SER A 120 3.98 4.91 6.68
C SER A 120 5.39 5.01 6.12
N GLN A 121 6.20 5.97 6.59
CA GLN A 121 7.59 6.17 6.18
C GLN A 121 8.60 5.63 7.20
N ILE A 122 8.15 4.86 8.20
CA ILE A 122 9.01 4.27 9.23
C ILE A 122 8.83 2.76 9.22
N ALA A 123 9.89 2.00 9.02
CA ALA A 123 9.88 0.53 9.10
C ALA A 123 10.92 0.08 10.13
N ILE A 124 10.54 -0.81 11.06
CA ILE A 124 11.43 -1.29 12.13
C ILE A 124 11.43 -2.83 12.12
N SER A 125 12.53 -3.45 11.71
CA SER A 125 12.63 -4.89 11.49
C SER A 125 13.64 -5.56 12.43
N ALA A 126 13.24 -6.64 13.08
CA ALA A 126 14.12 -7.40 13.97
C ALA A 126 14.87 -8.51 13.20
N SER A 127 16.12 -8.79 13.58
CA SER A 127 16.86 -9.97 13.08
C SER A 127 16.33 -11.29 13.60
N HIS A 128 15.38 -11.25 14.54
CA HIS A 128 14.77 -12.41 15.17
C HIS A 128 15.78 -13.34 15.85
N THR A 129 16.86 -12.78 16.43
CA THR A 129 17.81 -13.58 17.23
C THR A 129 17.16 -14.05 18.53
N HIS A 130 17.28 -15.35 18.79
CA HIS A 130 16.81 -15.95 20.04
C HIS A 130 17.80 -15.74 21.20
N ALA A 131 18.93 -15.08 20.98
CA ALA A 131 19.93 -14.75 22.00
C ALA A 131 19.93 -13.25 22.33
N ALA A 132 18.80 -12.58 22.15
CA ALA A 132 18.58 -11.18 22.54
C ALA A 132 17.71 -11.02 23.79
N PRO A 133 17.79 -9.87 24.49
CA PRO A 133 16.98 -9.58 25.66
C PRO A 133 15.48 -9.62 25.40
N SER A 134 14.73 -10.03 26.43
CA SER A 134 13.28 -9.90 26.46
C SER A 134 12.87 -8.43 26.49
N LEU A 135 11.82 -8.09 25.74
CA LEU A 135 11.21 -6.77 25.74
C LEU A 135 9.84 -6.81 26.41
N LYS A 136 9.47 -5.72 27.08
CA LYS A 136 8.18 -5.62 27.77
C LYS A 136 7.02 -5.85 26.79
N GLY A 137 6.23 -6.88 27.07
CA GLY A 137 5.06 -7.26 26.28
C GLY A 137 5.37 -7.94 24.94
N CYS A 138 6.64 -8.21 24.63
CA CYS A 138 7.02 -9.02 23.48
C CYS A 138 7.07 -10.49 23.89
N ILE A 139 6.21 -11.32 23.30
CA ILE A 139 6.06 -12.75 23.62
C ILE A 139 5.89 -13.01 25.14
N PRO A 140 4.86 -12.41 25.77
CA PRO A 140 4.79 -12.23 27.22
C PRO A 140 4.70 -13.53 28.04
N PHE A 141 4.35 -14.65 27.42
CA PHE A 141 4.22 -15.96 28.09
C PHE A 141 5.30 -16.96 27.65
N MET A 142 6.43 -16.47 27.10
CA MET A 142 7.54 -17.30 26.62
C MET A 142 8.16 -18.18 27.72
N HIS A 143 8.34 -17.65 28.92
CA HIS A 143 9.08 -18.29 30.01
C HIS A 143 8.23 -19.32 30.76
N VAL A 144 8.84 -20.47 31.12
CA VAL A 144 8.18 -21.48 31.97
C VAL A 144 7.96 -20.92 33.38
N THR A 145 8.97 -20.24 33.91
CA THR A 145 8.89 -19.57 35.21
C THR A 145 8.26 -18.20 35.08
N VAL A 146 7.43 -17.82 36.07
CA VAL A 146 6.96 -16.44 36.21
C VAL A 146 8.15 -15.54 36.51
N LEU A 147 8.24 -14.43 35.77
CA LEU A 147 9.28 -13.42 35.99
C LEU A 147 9.16 -12.81 37.39
N THR A 148 10.27 -12.72 38.10
CA THR A 148 10.36 -11.98 39.36
C THR A 148 10.18 -10.48 39.13
N GLU A 149 9.87 -9.73 40.19
CA GLU A 149 9.73 -8.27 40.11
C GLU A 149 11.02 -7.60 39.60
N GLU A 150 12.18 -8.07 40.04
CA GLU A 150 13.48 -7.56 39.59
C GLU A 150 13.74 -7.84 38.11
N GLU A 151 13.39 -9.03 37.61
CA GLU A 151 13.48 -9.36 36.19
C GLU A 151 12.53 -8.49 35.35
N ASN A 152 11.29 -8.30 35.81
CA ASN A 152 10.33 -7.40 35.13
C ASN A 152 10.85 -5.96 35.08
N GLN A 153 11.37 -5.44 36.21
CA GLN A 153 11.94 -4.10 36.25
C GLN A 153 13.14 -3.96 35.30
N THR A 154 14.02 -4.97 35.24
CA THR A 154 15.18 -4.96 34.34
C THR A 154 14.75 -4.94 32.87
N ILE A 155 13.71 -5.72 32.51
CA ILE A 155 13.13 -5.73 31.17
C ILE A 155 12.49 -4.38 30.83
N ASP A 156 11.77 -3.77 31.77
CA ASP A 156 11.15 -2.45 31.61
C ASP A 156 12.19 -1.35 31.40
N GLU A 157 13.23 -1.31 32.23
CA GLU A 157 14.37 -0.39 32.11
C GLU A 157 15.05 -0.54 30.74
N TYR A 158 15.31 -1.79 30.31
CA TYR A 158 15.92 -2.07 29.02
C TYR A 158 15.02 -1.64 27.86
N THR A 159 13.72 -1.94 27.92
CA THR A 159 12.77 -1.59 26.85
C THR A 159 12.66 -0.06 26.68
N ASN A 160 12.62 0.69 27.79
CA ASN A 160 12.62 2.16 27.73
C ASN A 160 13.92 2.71 27.14
N SER A 161 15.07 2.19 27.58
CA SER A 161 16.36 2.58 27.00
C SER A 161 16.46 2.22 25.51
N LEU A 162 15.84 1.11 25.07
CA LEU A 162 15.81 0.72 23.67
C LEU A 162 15.00 1.72 22.85
N ILE A 163 13.83 2.17 23.31
CA ILE A 163 13.04 3.21 22.63
C ILE A 163 13.87 4.47 22.40
N ASP A 164 14.59 4.94 23.43
CA ASP A 164 15.45 6.11 23.33
C ASP A 164 16.58 5.91 22.31
N LYS A 165 17.19 4.72 22.27
CA LYS A 165 18.24 4.36 21.31
C LYS A 165 17.72 4.24 19.88
N LEU A 166 16.53 3.67 19.66
CA LEU A 166 15.91 3.56 18.34
C LEU A 166 15.55 4.94 17.78
N GLU A 167 15.04 5.83 18.62
CA GLU A 167 14.85 7.23 18.27
C GLU A 167 16.18 7.92 17.93
N GLN A 168 17.21 7.71 18.78
CA GLN A 168 18.53 8.30 18.57
C GLN A 168 19.16 7.88 17.25
N VAL A 169 19.23 6.57 16.95
CA VAL A 169 19.87 6.09 15.70
C VAL A 169 19.12 6.57 14.46
N ALA A 170 17.79 6.67 14.52
CA ALA A 170 17.01 7.27 13.44
C ALA A 170 17.37 8.75 13.23
N LEU A 171 17.47 9.54 14.30
CA LEU A 171 17.84 10.96 14.24
C LEU A 171 19.29 11.16 13.77
N GLU A 172 20.21 10.27 14.14
CA GLU A 172 21.59 10.28 13.66
C GLU A 172 21.67 9.94 12.18
N ALA A 173 20.97 8.91 11.71
CA ALA A 173 20.89 8.58 10.29
C ALA A 173 20.29 9.75 9.48
N ILE A 174 19.25 10.40 10.03
CA ILE A 174 18.65 11.61 9.45
C ILE A 174 19.68 12.75 9.37
N SER A 175 20.51 12.94 10.39
CA SER A 175 21.48 14.04 10.41
C SER A 175 22.69 13.76 9.51
N ALA A 176 22.98 12.48 9.26
CA ALA A 176 24.08 12.02 8.42
C ALA A 176 23.72 11.89 6.92
N ARG A 177 22.56 12.39 6.48
CA ARG A 177 22.18 12.34 5.05
C ARG A 177 23.13 13.17 4.20
N GLY A 178 23.58 12.59 3.10
CA GLY A 178 24.37 13.24 2.06
C GLY A 178 24.12 12.60 0.69
N PRO A 179 24.66 13.16 -0.40
CA PRO A 179 24.50 12.61 -1.74
C PRO A 179 24.96 11.16 -1.79
N SER A 180 24.14 10.28 -2.36
CA SER A 180 24.40 8.84 -2.44
C SER A 180 23.73 8.22 -3.65
N SER A 181 24.34 7.17 -4.19
CA SER A 181 23.68 6.32 -5.17
C SER A 181 23.06 5.10 -4.49
N LEU A 182 21.91 4.68 -5.01
CA LEU A 182 21.15 3.54 -4.51
C LEU A 182 21.01 2.51 -5.62
N SER A 183 21.29 1.25 -5.30
CA SER A 183 21.09 0.15 -6.24
C SER A 183 20.70 -1.13 -5.52
N TRP A 184 20.01 -2.04 -6.20
CA TRP A 184 19.53 -3.26 -5.59
C TRP A 184 19.61 -4.47 -6.55
N GLY A 185 19.50 -5.66 -5.97
CA GLY A 185 19.41 -6.91 -6.70
C GLY A 185 19.09 -8.07 -5.77
N LYS A 186 19.25 -9.31 -6.28
CA LYS A 186 18.97 -10.54 -5.55
C LYS A 186 20.16 -11.49 -5.60
N GLY A 187 20.66 -11.83 -4.42
CA GLY A 187 21.57 -12.94 -4.22
C GLY A 187 20.82 -14.21 -3.82
N GLU A 188 21.57 -15.22 -3.42
CA GLU A 188 21.04 -16.51 -3.00
C GLU A 188 21.83 -17.11 -1.82
N LEU A 189 21.11 -17.66 -0.85
CA LEU A 189 21.65 -18.36 0.31
C LEU A 189 20.97 -19.72 0.49
N LYS A 190 21.73 -20.73 0.92
CA LYS A 190 21.28 -22.14 0.90
C LYS A 190 21.17 -22.82 2.26
N PHE A 191 21.41 -22.12 3.37
CA PHE A 191 21.44 -22.74 4.69
C PHE A 191 20.08 -22.80 5.39
N ALA A 192 19.06 -22.09 4.91
CA ALA A 192 17.69 -22.26 5.39
C ALA A 192 17.15 -23.63 4.97
N GLY A 193 16.47 -24.30 5.89
CA GLY A 193 15.71 -25.51 5.60
C GLY A 193 14.36 -25.51 6.30
N ASN A 194 13.34 -26.03 5.62
CA ASN A 194 11.99 -26.10 6.15
C ASN A 194 11.97 -27.01 7.38
N ARG A 195 11.47 -26.51 8.51
CA ARG A 195 11.55 -27.20 9.79
C ARG A 195 10.36 -28.12 10.09
N ARG A 196 9.36 -28.16 9.21
CA ARG A 196 8.09 -28.85 9.42
C ARG A 196 8.16 -30.26 8.83
N VAL A 197 8.41 -31.26 9.68
CA VAL A 197 8.36 -32.67 9.26
C VAL A 197 6.91 -33.12 9.23
N LEU A 198 6.45 -33.59 8.07
CA LEU A 198 5.08 -34.03 7.85
C LEU A 198 4.97 -35.55 7.77
N GLU A 199 3.88 -36.10 8.30
CA GLU A 199 3.48 -37.50 8.14
C GLU A 199 2.00 -37.54 7.74
N ASN A 200 1.69 -38.12 6.58
CA ASN A 200 0.33 -38.16 6.02
C ASN A 200 -0.34 -36.77 5.92
N GLY A 201 0.42 -35.73 5.55
CA GLY A 201 -0.08 -34.36 5.42
C GLY A 201 -0.37 -33.65 6.75
N LYS A 202 0.07 -34.20 7.88
CA LYS A 202 -0.04 -33.58 9.20
C LYS A 202 1.33 -33.37 9.81
N TRP A 203 1.46 -32.29 10.59
CA TRP A 203 2.70 -31.99 11.29
C TRP A 203 3.04 -33.07 12.33
N LYS A 204 4.23 -33.65 12.23
CA LYS A 204 4.75 -34.68 13.15
C LYS A 204 5.74 -34.13 14.17
N GLY A 205 6.45 -33.06 13.83
CA GLY A 205 7.50 -32.50 14.68
C GLY A 205 8.44 -31.56 13.95
N PHE A 206 9.41 -31.05 14.71
CA PHE A 206 10.53 -30.31 14.15
C PHE A 206 11.59 -31.24 13.55
N GLY A 207 12.19 -30.81 12.44
CA GLY A 207 13.31 -31.47 11.79
C GLY A 207 13.79 -30.64 10.62
N THR A 208 14.32 -31.29 9.58
CA THR A 208 14.58 -30.66 8.28
C THR A 208 13.83 -31.46 7.23
N GLN A 209 12.93 -30.81 6.51
CA GLN A 209 12.13 -31.40 5.45
C GLN A 209 12.77 -31.02 4.11
N GLU A 210 13.43 -31.96 3.45
CA GLU A 210 14.21 -31.71 2.21
C GLU A 210 13.34 -31.12 1.08
N ASP A 211 12.11 -31.61 0.91
CA ASP A 211 11.17 -31.15 -0.12
C ASP A 211 10.19 -30.06 0.37
N GLY A 212 10.43 -29.47 1.54
CA GLY A 212 9.61 -28.38 2.06
C GLY A 212 9.84 -27.08 1.30
N PRO A 213 8.85 -26.17 1.23
CA PRO A 213 9.06 -24.86 0.61
C PRO A 213 10.10 -24.06 1.42
N VAL A 214 11.00 -23.39 0.70
CA VAL A 214 12.05 -22.51 1.23
C VAL A 214 12.22 -21.35 0.26
N ASP A 215 12.43 -20.14 0.78
CA ASP A 215 12.87 -18.99 -0.01
C ASP A 215 14.37 -18.80 0.15
N HIS A 216 15.13 -19.17 -0.88
CA HIS A 216 16.58 -19.04 -0.91
C HIS A 216 17.06 -17.67 -1.38
N THR A 217 16.14 -16.77 -1.75
CA THR A 217 16.47 -15.43 -2.24
C THR A 217 17.07 -14.59 -1.11
N MET A 218 18.12 -13.84 -1.44
CA MET A 218 18.69 -12.82 -0.57
C MET A 218 18.60 -11.45 -1.26
N PRO A 219 17.48 -10.71 -1.10
CA PRO A 219 17.41 -9.33 -1.57
C PRO A 219 18.55 -8.49 -0.98
N PHE A 220 19.14 -7.63 -1.80
CA PHE A 220 20.37 -6.90 -1.50
C PHE A 220 20.23 -5.45 -1.98
N LEU A 221 20.36 -4.49 -1.07
CA LEU A 221 20.41 -3.05 -1.35
C LEU A 221 21.82 -2.55 -1.06
N ARG A 222 22.44 -1.85 -2.02
CA ARG A 222 23.73 -1.18 -1.89
C ARG A 222 23.55 0.33 -1.88
N ILE A 223 24.18 0.98 -0.91
CA ILE A 223 24.24 2.44 -0.79
C ILE A 223 25.70 2.85 -0.87
N ASP A 224 26.04 3.55 -1.94
CA ASP A 224 27.36 4.12 -2.15
C ASP A 224 27.32 5.64 -1.89
N ASP A 225 28.36 6.18 -1.27
CA ASP A 225 28.51 7.63 -1.11
C ASP A 225 28.84 8.33 -2.44
N GLU A 226 28.95 9.66 -2.40
CA GLU A 226 29.28 10.49 -3.57
C GLU A 226 30.63 10.14 -4.24
N THR A 227 31.50 9.40 -3.56
CA THR A 227 32.80 8.93 -4.09
C THR A 227 32.71 7.53 -4.72
N GLY A 228 31.55 6.89 -4.64
CA GLY A 228 31.33 5.51 -5.07
C GLY A 228 31.76 4.46 -4.05
N LYS A 229 32.07 4.85 -2.79
CA LYS A 229 32.40 3.89 -1.74
C LYS A 229 31.13 3.39 -1.06
N THR A 230 30.98 2.08 -0.91
CA THR A 230 29.85 1.48 -0.20
C THR A 230 29.85 1.86 1.28
N LYS A 231 28.85 2.62 1.69
CA LYS A 231 28.67 3.06 3.10
C LYS A 231 27.62 2.23 3.84
N ALA A 232 26.70 1.60 3.13
CA ALA A 232 25.77 0.66 3.73
C ALA A 232 25.30 -0.41 2.77
N ILE A 233 24.95 -1.54 3.36
CA ILE A 233 24.19 -2.58 2.69
C ILE A 233 22.99 -2.96 3.56
N PHE A 234 21.88 -3.26 2.92
CA PHE A 234 20.72 -3.86 3.58
C PHE A 234 20.41 -5.18 2.90
N ILE A 235 20.24 -6.24 3.69
CA ILE A 235 19.90 -7.57 3.20
C ILE A 235 18.77 -8.19 3.99
N ASN A 236 18.12 -9.17 3.37
CA ASN A 236 17.08 -9.98 3.95
C ASN A 236 17.35 -11.46 3.65
N TYR A 237 17.02 -12.35 4.60
CA TYR A 237 16.97 -13.79 4.32
C TYR A 237 15.87 -14.49 5.13
N ALA A 238 15.13 -15.40 4.50
CA ALA A 238 14.00 -16.11 5.09
C ALA A 238 14.46 -17.28 5.99
N CYS A 239 15.11 -16.96 7.12
CA CYS A 239 15.60 -17.95 8.06
C CYS A 239 15.59 -17.41 9.49
N HIS A 240 15.11 -18.19 10.46
CA HIS A 240 15.26 -17.84 11.87
C HIS A 240 16.73 -17.67 12.27
N CYS A 241 17.02 -16.73 13.17
CA CYS A 241 18.29 -16.63 13.89
C CYS A 241 18.31 -17.57 15.10
N THR A 242 18.37 -18.87 14.81
CA THR A 242 18.27 -19.97 15.77
C THR A 242 19.35 -21.03 15.56
N THR A 243 20.53 -20.64 15.09
CA THR A 243 21.67 -21.55 15.03
C THR A 243 22.05 -21.97 16.45
N LEU A 244 22.00 -21.03 17.39
CA LEU A 244 22.18 -21.25 18.82
C LEU A 244 20.88 -21.78 19.45
N GLY A 245 20.98 -22.89 20.16
CA GLY A 245 19.84 -23.60 20.75
C GLY A 245 19.39 -23.05 22.10
N GLY A 246 18.34 -23.66 22.66
CA GLY A 246 17.78 -23.28 23.96
C GLY A 246 18.71 -23.49 25.17
N ASN A 247 19.82 -24.21 24.99
CA ASN A 247 20.88 -24.42 25.99
C ASN A 247 21.94 -23.30 26.03
N TYR A 248 21.94 -22.40 25.04
CA TYR A 248 22.87 -21.27 24.98
C TYR A 248 22.27 -20.05 25.66
N ASN A 249 22.80 -19.61 26.81
CA ASN A 249 22.21 -18.54 27.62
C ASN A 249 23.10 -17.29 27.70
N HIS A 250 23.74 -16.92 26.60
CA HIS A 250 24.56 -15.72 26.44
C HIS A 250 23.91 -14.79 25.40
N ILE A 251 24.22 -13.49 25.47
CA ILE A 251 23.76 -12.50 24.50
C ILE A 251 24.57 -12.62 23.20
N HIS A 252 23.87 -12.77 22.07
CA HIS A 252 24.47 -12.90 20.73
C HIS A 252 23.45 -12.58 19.61
N GLY A 253 23.93 -12.07 18.47
CA GLY A 253 23.10 -11.80 17.28
C GLY A 253 22.82 -13.02 16.38
N ASP A 254 23.16 -14.24 16.81
CA ASP A 254 23.20 -15.47 16.00
C ASP A 254 23.90 -15.26 14.62
N TRP A 255 23.48 -15.96 13.57
CA TRP A 255 24.09 -15.86 12.24
C TRP A 255 23.98 -14.45 11.64
N ALA A 256 22.93 -13.69 11.95
CA ALA A 256 22.77 -12.33 11.45
C ALA A 256 23.82 -11.40 12.07
N GLY A 257 24.02 -11.46 13.38
CA GLY A 257 25.09 -10.68 14.04
C GLY A 257 26.48 -11.08 13.53
N ALA A 258 26.74 -12.38 13.37
CA ALA A 258 28.01 -12.85 12.80
C ALA A 258 28.20 -12.41 11.34
N ALA A 259 27.14 -12.38 10.53
CA ALA A 259 27.18 -11.85 9.17
C ALA A 259 27.50 -10.35 9.16
N GLN A 260 26.87 -9.55 10.04
CA GLN A 260 27.15 -8.13 10.15
C GLN A 260 28.64 -7.88 10.44
N GLU A 261 29.20 -8.52 11.47
CA GLU A 261 30.61 -8.35 11.83
C GLU A 261 31.56 -8.77 10.71
N GLU A 262 31.31 -9.92 10.08
CA GLU A 262 32.18 -10.42 9.01
C GLU A 262 32.13 -9.54 7.76
N ILE A 263 30.96 -9.00 7.41
CA ILE A 263 30.81 -8.03 6.32
C ILE A 263 31.56 -6.73 6.63
N GLU A 264 31.31 -6.14 7.80
CA GLU A 264 31.90 -4.85 8.18
C GLU A 264 33.43 -4.94 8.35
N LYS A 265 33.93 -6.10 8.75
CA LYS A 265 35.36 -6.42 8.77
C LYS A 265 35.96 -6.51 7.37
N ARG A 266 35.26 -7.10 6.39
CA ARG A 266 35.72 -7.22 5.00
C ARG A 266 35.60 -5.90 4.22
N HIS A 267 34.63 -5.06 4.59
CA HIS A 267 34.34 -3.77 3.95
C HIS A 267 34.40 -2.61 4.95
N PRO A 268 35.60 -2.15 5.35
CA PRO A 268 35.74 -1.11 6.35
C PRO A 268 35.04 0.22 5.98
N GLY A 269 34.13 0.65 6.85
CA GLY A 269 33.32 1.86 6.67
C GLY A 269 31.95 1.60 6.03
N THR A 270 31.61 0.34 5.75
CA THR A 270 30.25 -0.08 5.40
C THR A 270 29.50 -0.47 6.68
N THR A 271 28.23 -0.07 6.79
CA THR A 271 27.30 -0.57 7.82
C THR A 271 26.42 -1.67 7.23
N ALA A 272 26.39 -2.85 7.86
CA ALA A 272 25.58 -3.98 7.40
C ALA A 272 24.26 -4.08 8.18
N LEU A 273 23.13 -3.91 7.51
CA LEU A 273 21.79 -4.05 8.08
C LEU A 273 21.18 -5.38 7.62
N ILE A 274 20.59 -6.13 8.54
CA ILE A 274 19.99 -7.44 8.25
C ILE A 274 18.56 -7.49 8.81
N ALA A 275 17.60 -7.85 7.97
CA ALA A 275 16.24 -8.21 8.36
C ALA A 275 15.95 -9.68 7.98
N ILE A 276 14.83 -10.20 8.46
CA ILE A 276 14.40 -11.57 8.17
C ILE A 276 13.19 -11.58 7.23
N GLY A 277 13.21 -12.49 6.25
CA GLY A 277 12.13 -12.69 5.29
C GLY A 277 10.99 -13.55 5.84
N CYS A 278 10.08 -13.94 4.97
CA CYS A 278 9.02 -14.90 5.31
C CYS A 278 9.64 -16.29 5.52
N GLY A 279 10.14 -16.56 6.73
CA GLY A 279 10.91 -17.76 7.06
C GLY A 279 10.54 -18.36 8.43
N ALA A 280 9.33 -18.11 8.91
CA ALA A 280 8.92 -18.55 10.24
C ALA A 280 8.85 -20.08 10.39
N ASP A 281 8.76 -20.80 9.27
CA ASP A 281 8.84 -22.26 9.21
C ASP A 281 10.22 -22.76 8.73
N GLN A 282 11.25 -21.90 8.82
CA GLN A 282 12.61 -22.18 8.35
C GLN A 282 13.62 -22.05 9.50
N ASN A 283 14.51 -23.03 9.62
CA ASN A 283 15.65 -23.00 10.54
C ASN A 283 16.97 -23.04 9.76
N PRO A 284 18.07 -22.54 10.33
CA PRO A 284 19.40 -22.74 9.76
C PRO A 284 19.82 -24.21 9.88
N ASN A 285 20.52 -24.71 8.87
CA ASN A 285 21.05 -26.07 8.80
C ASN A 285 22.49 -26.05 8.25
N PRO A 286 23.50 -26.58 8.98
CA PRO A 286 23.44 -27.19 10.31
C PRO A 286 23.19 -26.16 11.44
N ARG A 287 22.96 -26.66 12.67
CA ARG A 287 22.72 -25.84 13.87
C ARG A 287 23.28 -26.49 15.14
N GLY A 288 23.31 -25.73 16.24
CA GLY A 288 23.60 -26.21 17.59
C GLY A 288 24.99 -25.84 18.13
N GLU A 289 25.89 -25.33 17.29
CA GLU A 289 27.27 -25.01 17.65
C GLU A 289 27.64 -23.61 17.15
N MET A 290 28.58 -22.96 17.84
CA MET A 290 29.06 -21.62 17.47
C MET A 290 29.76 -21.62 16.11
N ASP A 291 30.45 -22.70 15.73
CA ASP A 291 31.10 -22.80 14.42
C ASP A 291 30.07 -22.73 13.27
N HIS A 292 28.86 -23.25 13.48
CA HIS A 292 27.78 -23.11 12.51
C HIS A 292 27.30 -21.65 12.38
N VAL A 293 27.28 -20.89 13.48
CA VAL A 293 26.94 -19.44 13.45
C VAL A 293 27.93 -18.70 12.55
N LEU A 294 29.22 -18.93 12.78
CA LEU A 294 30.30 -18.33 12.00
C LEU A 294 30.27 -18.77 10.53
N GLN A 295 29.94 -20.04 10.26
CA GLN A 295 29.79 -20.57 8.90
C GLN A 295 28.64 -19.89 8.14
N HIS A 296 27.47 -19.73 8.78
CA HIS A 296 26.32 -19.05 8.18
C HIS A 296 26.63 -17.57 7.95
N GLY A 297 27.20 -16.89 8.95
CA GLY A 297 27.64 -15.49 8.84
C GLY A 297 28.64 -15.29 7.69
N LYS A 298 29.62 -16.20 7.56
CA LYS A 298 30.57 -16.22 6.45
C LYS A 298 29.88 -16.42 5.10
N SER A 299 28.89 -17.31 5.02
CA SER A 299 28.16 -17.59 3.78
C SER A 299 27.41 -16.35 3.29
N VAL A 300 26.82 -15.58 4.20
CA VAL A 300 26.21 -14.27 3.89
C VAL A 300 27.26 -13.28 3.40
N ALA A 301 28.40 -13.17 4.07
CA ALA A 301 29.48 -12.27 3.67
C ALA A 301 30.09 -12.62 2.30
N ASP A 302 30.25 -13.92 2.00
CA ASP A 302 30.73 -14.40 0.70
C ASP A 302 29.75 -14.02 -0.42
N GLU A 303 28.44 -14.10 -0.17
CA GLU A 303 27.42 -13.71 -1.14
C GLU A 303 27.36 -12.18 -1.33
N VAL A 304 27.55 -11.40 -0.27
CA VAL A 304 27.74 -9.94 -0.36
C VAL A 304 28.96 -9.60 -1.22
N ASP A 305 30.10 -10.26 -1.01
CA ASP A 305 31.31 -10.06 -1.84
C ASP A 305 31.07 -10.36 -3.32
N ARG A 306 30.17 -11.30 -3.64
CA ARG A 306 29.74 -11.62 -5.00
C ARG A 306 28.84 -10.52 -5.55
N MET A 307 27.84 -10.09 -4.78
CA MET A 307 26.85 -9.08 -5.17
C MET A 307 27.47 -7.70 -5.40
N LEU A 308 28.45 -7.30 -4.59
CA LEU A 308 29.17 -6.02 -4.75
C LEU A 308 29.90 -5.89 -6.10
N LYS A 309 30.19 -7.02 -6.78
CA LYS A 309 30.83 -7.08 -8.10
C LYS A 309 29.85 -7.12 -9.27
N GLN A 310 28.54 -7.23 -9.00
CA GLN A 310 27.52 -7.28 -10.04
C GLN A 310 27.08 -5.87 -10.46
N ASP A 311 26.50 -5.80 -11.66
CA ASP A 311 25.74 -4.63 -12.09
C ASP A 311 24.33 -4.71 -11.48
N LEU A 312 24.08 -3.87 -10.48
CA LEU A 312 22.84 -3.84 -9.72
C LEU A 312 21.88 -2.84 -10.34
N ALA A 313 20.57 -3.12 -10.26
CA ALA A 313 19.56 -2.22 -10.79
C ALA A 313 19.58 -0.89 -10.00
N PRO A 314 19.79 0.27 -10.64
CA PRO A 314 19.77 1.55 -9.95
C PRO A 314 18.36 1.87 -9.45
N LEU A 315 18.27 2.55 -8.30
CA LEU A 315 17.03 3.13 -7.79
C LEU A 315 17.18 4.65 -7.79
N THR A 316 16.33 5.34 -8.54
CA THR A 316 16.41 6.80 -8.72
C THR A 316 15.40 7.58 -7.89
N ALA A 317 14.54 6.89 -7.13
CA ALA A 317 13.53 7.49 -6.28
C ALA A 317 13.73 7.07 -4.81
N ILE A 318 13.31 7.91 -3.88
CA ILE A 318 13.21 7.57 -2.46
C ILE A 318 11.96 6.70 -2.20
N PRO A 319 11.89 5.95 -1.08
CA PRO A 319 10.72 5.13 -0.81
C PRO A 319 9.52 5.97 -0.39
N ILE A 320 8.38 5.70 -1.03
CA ILE A 320 7.07 6.19 -0.62
C ILE A 320 6.25 5.06 -0.02
N GLY A 321 5.81 5.26 1.23
CA GLY A 321 5.15 4.23 2.01
C GLY A 321 3.65 4.39 2.21
N LYS A 322 2.95 3.24 2.23
CA LYS A 322 1.60 3.08 2.76
C LYS A 322 1.63 2.17 3.99
N TYR A 323 0.74 2.42 4.95
CA TYR A 323 0.65 1.64 6.19
C TYR A 323 -0.81 1.50 6.59
N HIS A 324 -1.20 0.30 6.98
CA HIS A 324 -2.50 0.02 7.56
C HIS A 324 -2.37 -1.06 8.63
N GLN A 325 -3.16 -0.97 9.69
CA GLN A 325 -3.27 -2.02 10.69
C GLN A 325 -4.63 -2.68 10.54
N ILE A 326 -4.64 -3.93 10.09
CA ILE A 326 -5.86 -4.72 9.91
C ILE A 326 -6.13 -5.58 11.14
N GLU A 327 -7.37 -6.07 11.25
CA GLU A 327 -7.76 -7.04 12.27
C GLU A 327 -7.79 -8.44 11.65
N LEU A 328 -6.85 -9.31 12.04
CA LEU A 328 -6.83 -10.70 11.61
C LEU A 328 -7.74 -11.52 12.53
N PRO A 329 -8.75 -12.23 12.00
CA PRO A 329 -9.67 -12.98 12.85
C PRO A 329 -8.95 -14.13 13.55
N LEU A 330 -9.29 -14.34 14.82
CA LEU A 330 -8.98 -15.57 15.52
C LEU A 330 -10.09 -16.59 15.28
N ASP A 331 -9.72 -17.87 15.30
CA ASP A 331 -10.66 -18.98 15.24
C ASP A 331 -11.57 -18.98 16.49
N LYS A 332 -12.66 -19.76 16.44
CA LYS A 332 -13.68 -19.78 17.49
C LYS A 332 -13.05 -19.96 18.89
N PRO A 333 -13.49 -19.20 19.90
CA PRO A 333 -12.99 -19.34 21.26
C PRO A 333 -13.10 -20.79 21.74
N VAL A 334 -12.04 -21.29 22.37
CA VAL A 334 -12.05 -22.61 23.00
C VAL A 334 -12.77 -22.54 24.36
N GLY A 335 -13.46 -23.63 24.73
CA GLY A 335 -14.19 -23.72 25.99
C GLY A 335 -13.27 -23.63 27.22
N ARG A 336 -13.82 -23.21 28.36
CA ARG A 336 -13.11 -23.08 29.65
C ARG A 336 -12.36 -24.37 30.01
N GLU A 337 -12.94 -25.52 29.71
CA GLU A 337 -12.37 -26.84 30.02
C GLU A 337 -10.98 -27.07 29.39
N VAL A 338 -10.70 -26.42 28.24
CA VAL A 338 -9.40 -26.53 27.56
C VAL A 338 -8.31 -25.89 28.42
N TRP A 339 -8.59 -24.70 28.97
CA TRP A 339 -7.66 -23.97 29.83
C TRP A 339 -7.46 -24.66 31.17
N GLU A 340 -8.54 -25.17 31.80
CA GLU A 340 -8.45 -25.90 33.06
C GLU A 340 -7.55 -27.14 32.93
N LYS A 341 -7.68 -27.87 31.81
CA LYS A 341 -6.80 -28.99 31.50
C LYS A 341 -5.35 -28.54 31.33
N GLN A 342 -5.10 -27.43 30.63
CA GLN A 342 -3.74 -26.91 30.44
C GLN A 342 -3.10 -26.39 31.74
N VAL A 343 -3.88 -25.83 32.67
CA VAL A 343 -3.40 -25.47 34.01
C VAL A 343 -2.94 -26.72 34.77
N SER A 344 -3.68 -27.82 34.68
CA SER A 344 -3.40 -29.06 35.43
C SER A 344 -2.07 -29.73 35.07
N LYS A 345 -1.53 -29.46 33.87
CA LYS A 345 -0.30 -30.09 33.36
C LYS A 345 0.99 -29.50 33.91
N ASN A 346 0.94 -28.27 34.48
CA ASN A 346 2.10 -27.55 35.00
C ASN A 346 3.31 -27.51 34.02
N GLU A 347 3.02 -27.18 32.77
CA GLU A 347 3.98 -27.15 31.65
C GLU A 347 4.01 -25.76 30.99
N LYS A 348 4.73 -25.63 29.88
CA LYS A 348 4.72 -24.44 29.03
C LYS A 348 3.28 -24.06 28.67
N GLY A 349 2.91 -22.80 28.92
CA GLY A 349 1.55 -22.30 28.69
C GLY A 349 0.57 -22.48 29.86
N SER A 350 0.93 -23.18 30.95
CA SER A 350 0.08 -23.23 32.15
C SER A 350 -0.10 -21.85 32.80
N HIS A 351 0.89 -20.96 32.72
CA HIS A 351 0.75 -19.57 33.19
C HIS A 351 -0.25 -18.78 32.36
N PHE A 352 -0.19 -18.91 31.02
CA PHE A 352 -1.16 -18.29 30.11
C PHE A 352 -2.58 -18.82 30.36
N ALA A 353 -2.74 -20.14 30.50
CA ALA A 353 -4.03 -20.74 30.78
C ALA A 353 -4.66 -20.22 32.09
N LYS A 354 -3.85 -20.02 33.15
CA LYS A 354 -4.32 -19.35 34.39
C LYS A 354 -4.78 -17.92 34.10
N ALA A 355 -3.99 -17.13 33.38
CA ALA A 355 -4.34 -15.76 33.04
C ALA A 355 -5.66 -15.67 32.23
N ILE A 356 -5.92 -16.63 31.34
CA ILE A 356 -7.19 -16.72 30.59
C ILE A 356 -8.36 -17.07 31.51
N ILE A 357 -8.20 -18.06 32.40
CA ILE A 357 -9.24 -18.39 33.39
C ILE A 357 -9.57 -17.18 34.26
N ASP A 358 -8.55 -16.47 34.75
CA ASP A 358 -8.75 -15.27 35.57
C ASP A 358 -9.49 -14.16 34.81
N LYS A 359 -9.22 -13.98 33.51
CA LYS A 359 -10.00 -13.07 32.65
C LYS A 359 -11.47 -13.50 32.55
N ILE A 360 -11.72 -14.78 32.31
CA ILE A 360 -13.07 -15.35 32.23
C ILE A 360 -13.81 -15.15 33.56
N ASP A 361 -13.16 -15.41 34.69
CA ASP A 361 -13.74 -15.26 36.04
C ASP A 361 -14.09 -13.80 36.38
N ARG A 362 -13.35 -12.84 35.82
CA ARG A 362 -13.68 -11.40 35.92
C ARG A 362 -14.74 -10.93 34.93
N GLY A 363 -15.26 -11.82 34.06
CA GLY A 363 -16.24 -11.47 33.03
C GLY A 363 -15.66 -10.66 31.87
N GLU A 364 -14.34 -10.68 31.70
CA GLU A 364 -13.67 -10.02 30.56
C GLU A 364 -13.86 -10.85 29.28
N LYS A 365 -13.98 -10.17 28.15
CA LYS A 365 -14.03 -10.82 26.84
C LYS A 365 -12.62 -11.22 26.40
N LEU A 366 -12.49 -12.40 25.81
CA LEU A 366 -11.26 -12.82 25.15
C LEU A 366 -11.12 -12.12 23.80
N ASP A 367 -9.87 -11.93 23.39
CA ASP A 367 -9.56 -11.34 22.09
C ASP A 367 -10.14 -12.24 20.98
N THR A 368 -10.78 -11.62 19.99
CA THR A 368 -11.35 -12.29 18.81
C THR A 368 -10.57 -12.00 17.54
N HIS A 369 -9.55 -11.16 17.62
CA HIS A 369 -8.72 -10.74 16.49
C HIS A 369 -7.30 -10.38 16.95
N VAL A 370 -6.38 -10.36 16.00
CA VAL A 370 -5.02 -9.84 16.17
C VAL A 370 -4.87 -8.56 15.35
N ASN A 371 -4.51 -7.47 16.01
CA ASN A 371 -4.09 -6.25 15.34
C ASN A 371 -2.78 -6.51 14.57
N TYR A 372 -2.78 -6.27 13.27
CA TYR A 372 -1.70 -6.69 12.40
C TYR A 372 -1.23 -5.57 11.46
N PRO A 373 0.02 -5.08 11.59
CA PRO A 373 0.54 -4.04 10.72
C PRO A 373 0.97 -4.61 9.36
N ILE A 374 0.55 -3.93 8.29
CA ILE A 374 1.00 -4.16 6.92
C ILE A 374 1.48 -2.82 6.36
N GLN A 375 2.67 -2.82 5.79
CA GLN A 375 3.28 -1.65 5.19
C GLN A 375 3.94 -2.03 3.87
N THR A 376 3.85 -1.14 2.88
CA THR A 376 4.58 -1.27 1.62
C THR A 376 5.33 0.00 1.32
N TRP A 377 6.55 -0.10 0.81
CA TRP A 377 7.29 1.01 0.21
C TRP A 377 7.48 0.78 -1.29
N THR A 378 7.40 1.85 -2.07
CA THR A 378 7.73 1.83 -3.50
C THR A 378 8.85 2.82 -3.78
N PHE A 379 9.87 2.39 -4.51
CA PHE A 379 10.95 3.22 -5.01
C PHE A 379 10.64 3.50 -6.48
N GLY A 380 9.74 4.47 -6.73
CA GLY A 380 9.14 4.68 -8.04
C GLY A 380 8.48 3.40 -8.55
N GLU A 381 8.76 3.03 -9.79
CA GLU A 381 8.30 1.77 -10.41
C GLU A 381 9.35 0.66 -10.35
N ASP A 382 10.53 0.90 -9.80
CA ASP A 382 11.68 -0.02 -9.92
C ASP A 382 11.71 -1.12 -8.85
N LEU A 383 11.17 -0.83 -7.67
CA LEU A 383 11.15 -1.77 -6.54
C LEU A 383 9.97 -1.50 -5.59
N ALA A 384 9.26 -2.58 -5.24
CA ALA A 384 8.33 -2.61 -4.13
C ALA A 384 8.91 -3.45 -2.96
N MET A 385 8.89 -2.89 -1.76
CA MET A 385 9.17 -3.58 -0.51
C MET A 385 7.87 -3.80 0.26
N ILE A 386 7.60 -5.03 0.69
CA ILE A 386 6.52 -5.38 1.60
C ILE A 386 7.12 -5.60 2.99
N PHE A 387 6.48 -5.07 4.03
CA PHE A 387 6.84 -5.24 5.42
C PHE A 387 5.64 -5.80 6.20
N LEU A 388 5.83 -6.99 6.76
CA LEU A 388 4.80 -7.73 7.47
C LEU A 388 5.18 -7.87 8.95
N GLY A 389 4.20 -7.69 9.83
CA GLY A 389 4.34 -8.02 11.25
C GLY A 389 4.38 -9.53 11.49
N GLY A 390 4.93 -9.94 12.63
CA GLY A 390 4.85 -11.32 13.08
C GLY A 390 5.85 -12.27 12.44
N GLU A 391 5.73 -13.54 12.84
CA GLU A 391 6.52 -14.63 12.28
C GLU A 391 5.80 -15.18 11.05
N VAL A 392 6.10 -14.63 9.88
CA VAL A 392 5.44 -14.96 8.62
C VAL A 392 6.09 -16.17 7.96
N VAL A 393 5.28 -17.15 7.58
CA VAL A 393 5.76 -18.39 6.94
C VAL A 393 6.03 -18.21 5.45
N VAL A 394 6.87 -19.07 4.88
CA VAL A 394 7.41 -18.92 3.51
C VAL A 394 6.37 -18.86 2.39
N ASP A 395 5.20 -19.46 2.61
CA ASP A 395 4.13 -19.50 1.62
C ASP A 395 3.68 -18.10 1.15
N TYR A 396 3.75 -17.09 2.02
CA TYR A 396 3.44 -15.70 1.65
C TYR A 396 4.40 -15.17 0.58
N ALA A 397 5.70 -15.49 0.69
CA ALA A 397 6.67 -15.10 -0.33
C ALA A 397 6.32 -15.73 -1.69
N HIS A 398 6.07 -17.04 -1.71
CA HIS A 398 5.68 -17.74 -2.92
C HIS A 398 4.34 -17.25 -3.50
N ARG A 399 3.36 -16.90 -2.66
CA ARG A 399 2.09 -16.31 -3.11
C ARG A 399 2.32 -14.95 -3.74
N PHE A 400 3.10 -14.08 -3.09
CA PHE A 400 3.39 -12.74 -3.61
C PHE A 400 4.24 -12.75 -4.88
N TYR A 401 5.15 -13.71 -5.07
CA TYR A 401 5.86 -13.89 -6.33
C TYR A 401 4.96 -14.32 -7.50
N ARG A 402 3.77 -14.88 -7.22
CA ARG A 402 2.75 -15.15 -8.25
C ARG A 402 1.83 -13.96 -8.47
N GLN A 403 1.53 -13.20 -7.41
CA GLN A 403 0.59 -12.09 -7.45
C GLN A 403 1.21 -10.81 -8.01
N PHE A 404 2.48 -10.56 -7.74
CA PHE A 404 3.22 -9.36 -8.13
C PHE A 404 4.40 -9.73 -9.02
N ASP A 405 5.02 -8.73 -9.64
CA ASP A 405 6.23 -8.88 -10.42
C ASP A 405 7.40 -9.30 -9.51
N PRO A 406 7.86 -10.57 -9.57
CA PRO A 406 8.91 -11.05 -8.68
C PRO A 406 10.24 -10.38 -8.95
N ASP A 407 10.50 -9.80 -10.13
CA ASP A 407 11.78 -9.17 -10.43
C ASP A 407 11.92 -7.80 -9.76
N ARG A 408 10.81 -7.21 -9.29
CA ARG A 408 10.75 -5.91 -8.62
C ARG A 408 10.16 -5.97 -7.22
N LEU A 409 10.23 -7.14 -6.56
CA LEU A 409 9.63 -7.37 -5.25
C LEU A 409 10.63 -7.84 -4.18
N TRP A 410 10.55 -7.24 -3.00
CA TRP A 410 11.25 -7.62 -1.77
C TRP A 410 10.25 -7.75 -0.63
N ILE A 411 10.30 -8.86 0.13
CA ILE A 411 9.36 -9.11 1.23
C ILE A 411 10.13 -9.27 2.56
N ASN A 412 9.75 -8.48 3.57
CA ASN A 412 10.28 -8.51 4.92
C ASN A 412 9.20 -8.98 5.90
N ALA A 413 9.61 -9.77 6.89
CA ALA A 413 8.80 -10.16 8.03
C ALA A 413 9.42 -9.59 9.33
N TYR A 414 8.80 -9.87 10.48
CA TYR A 414 9.28 -9.38 11.78
C TYR A 414 9.42 -7.85 11.83
N THR A 415 8.58 -7.15 11.05
CA THR A 415 8.60 -5.69 10.92
C THR A 415 7.43 -5.08 11.66
N ASN A 416 7.68 -4.00 12.40
CA ASN A 416 6.69 -3.16 13.11
C ASN A 416 5.96 -3.79 14.30
N ASP A 417 5.71 -5.10 14.30
CA ASP A 417 5.14 -5.84 15.43
C ASP A 417 5.53 -7.32 15.31
N VAL A 418 5.50 -8.07 16.42
CA VAL A 418 5.55 -9.53 16.43
C VAL A 418 4.39 -10.06 17.28
N PRO A 419 3.14 -10.03 16.75
CA PRO A 419 1.98 -10.36 17.55
C PRO A 419 1.76 -11.87 17.73
N CYS A 420 2.23 -12.69 16.78
CA CYS A 420 2.21 -14.16 16.75
C CYS A 420 2.86 -14.69 15.45
N TYR A 421 2.87 -16.01 15.28
CA TYR A 421 3.05 -16.66 13.98
C TYR A 421 1.88 -16.36 13.05
N ILE A 422 2.17 -16.25 11.75
CA ILE A 422 1.21 -15.94 10.69
C ILE A 422 1.20 -17.11 9.69
N PRO A 423 0.37 -18.15 9.92
CA PRO A 423 0.29 -19.30 9.04
C PRO A 423 -0.61 -19.04 7.82
N THR A 424 -0.36 -19.76 6.73
CA THR A 424 -1.23 -19.83 5.56
C THR A 424 -2.28 -20.93 5.72
N ARG A 425 -3.25 -20.98 4.79
CA ARG A 425 -4.30 -22.03 4.78
C ARG A 425 -3.71 -23.43 4.70
N ARG A 426 -2.62 -23.62 3.93
CA ARG A 426 -1.91 -24.91 3.86
C ARG A 426 -1.43 -25.36 5.24
N LEU A 427 -0.74 -24.49 5.98
CA LEU A 427 -0.27 -24.82 7.32
C LEU A 427 -1.43 -25.05 8.28
N TYR A 428 -2.51 -24.28 8.16
CA TYR A 428 -3.72 -24.47 8.97
C TYR A 428 -4.27 -25.90 8.86
N GLU A 429 -4.25 -26.47 7.64
CA GLU A 429 -4.64 -27.87 7.42
C GLU A 429 -3.63 -28.87 7.99
N GLU A 430 -2.34 -28.59 7.94
CA GLU A 430 -1.28 -29.45 8.50
C GLU A 430 -1.27 -29.47 10.04
N GLY A 431 -1.67 -28.35 10.67
CA GLY A 431 -1.53 -28.08 12.10
C GLY A 431 -0.10 -27.85 12.55
N GLY A 432 0.17 -28.00 13.85
CA GLY A 432 1.53 -28.03 14.41
C GLY A 432 1.96 -26.72 15.08
N TYR A 433 3.27 -26.49 15.19
CA TYR A 433 3.81 -25.45 16.07
C TYR A 433 3.39 -24.02 15.69
N GLU A 434 3.60 -23.63 14.44
CA GLU A 434 3.30 -22.29 13.91
C GLU A 434 1.80 -21.95 13.96
N VAL A 435 0.94 -22.97 14.02
CA VAL A 435 -0.52 -22.83 13.92
C VAL A 435 -1.19 -22.98 15.28
N ASP A 436 -0.93 -24.10 15.96
CA ASP A 436 -1.71 -24.55 17.11
C ASP A 436 -0.99 -24.32 18.45
N TYR A 437 0.34 -24.52 18.50
CA TYR A 437 1.06 -24.56 19.77
C TYR A 437 1.71 -23.24 20.19
N SER A 438 2.12 -22.39 19.25
CA SER A 438 2.88 -21.17 19.54
C SER A 438 2.02 -20.05 20.16
N MET A 439 0.72 -20.04 19.88
CA MET A 439 -0.23 -18.97 20.23
C MET A 439 -0.23 -18.61 21.72
N VAL A 440 0.00 -19.60 22.59
CA VAL A 440 0.04 -19.40 24.04
C VAL A 440 1.18 -18.49 24.49
N TYR A 441 2.34 -18.54 23.83
CA TYR A 441 3.49 -17.69 24.16
C TYR A 441 3.22 -16.22 23.84
N TYR A 442 2.40 -16.00 22.81
CA TYR A 442 1.94 -14.70 22.32
C TYR A 442 0.69 -14.19 23.04
N GLY A 443 0.18 -14.93 24.02
CA GLY A 443 -1.00 -14.57 24.77
C GLY A 443 -2.29 -14.60 23.95
N LYS A 444 -2.37 -15.45 22.92
CA LYS A 444 -3.53 -15.55 22.04
C LYS A 444 -4.42 -16.74 22.42
N PRO A 445 -5.75 -16.54 22.56
CA PRO A 445 -6.67 -17.57 23.09
C PRO A 445 -7.00 -18.67 22.07
N SER A 446 -6.75 -18.44 20.78
CA SER A 446 -6.92 -19.45 19.74
C SER A 446 -5.96 -19.16 18.60
N ARG A 447 -5.89 -20.07 17.62
CA ARG A 447 -5.16 -19.88 16.37
C ARG A 447 -5.82 -18.82 15.49
N LEU A 448 -5.06 -18.29 14.53
CA LEU A 448 -5.61 -17.43 13.47
C LEU A 448 -6.56 -18.22 12.57
N SER A 449 -7.57 -17.53 12.03
CA SER A 449 -8.55 -18.08 11.09
C SER A 449 -7.90 -18.51 9.76
N PRO A 450 -8.45 -19.49 9.03
CA PRO A 450 -7.92 -19.91 7.71
C PRO A 450 -8.06 -18.84 6.61
N GLU A 451 -8.81 -17.76 6.86
CA GLU A 451 -8.95 -16.60 5.97
C GLU A 451 -7.82 -15.57 6.14
N THR A 452 -6.99 -15.67 7.18
CA THR A 452 -5.89 -14.71 7.48
C THR A 452 -4.99 -14.44 6.28
N GLU A 453 -4.68 -15.46 5.49
CA GLU A 453 -3.88 -15.34 4.27
C GLU A 453 -4.50 -14.38 3.26
N ASP A 454 -5.83 -14.43 3.11
CA ASP A 454 -6.56 -13.60 2.15
C ASP A 454 -6.66 -12.14 2.65
N TYR A 455 -6.92 -11.92 3.94
CA TYR A 455 -6.91 -10.56 4.53
C TYR A 455 -5.58 -9.83 4.31
N ILE A 456 -4.46 -10.53 4.52
CA ILE A 456 -3.12 -9.94 4.32
C ILE A 456 -2.86 -9.71 2.83
N SER A 457 -3.20 -10.69 1.98
CA SER A 457 -3.03 -10.60 0.54
C SER A 457 -3.82 -9.43 -0.06
N ASP A 458 -5.08 -9.25 0.36
CA ASP A 458 -5.95 -8.19 -0.13
C ASP A 458 -5.44 -6.81 0.30
N GLU A 459 -4.95 -6.69 1.53
CA GLU A 459 -4.38 -5.43 2.01
C GLU A 459 -3.09 -5.06 1.27
N VAL A 460 -2.17 -6.02 1.06
CA VAL A 460 -0.96 -5.77 0.24
C VAL A 460 -1.33 -5.36 -1.18
N THR A 461 -2.33 -6.02 -1.77
CA THR A 461 -2.84 -5.71 -3.12
C THR A 461 -3.38 -4.27 -3.18
N LYS A 462 -4.18 -3.84 -2.18
CA LYS A 462 -4.66 -2.45 -2.10
C LYS A 462 -3.55 -1.41 -1.95
N GLN A 463 -2.45 -1.77 -1.28
CA GLN A 463 -1.35 -0.85 -1.06
C GLN A 463 -0.45 -0.69 -2.30
N LEU A 464 -0.17 -1.78 -3.04
CA LEU A 464 0.71 -1.71 -4.20
C LEU A 464 0.03 -1.16 -5.47
N PRO A 465 0.70 -0.29 -6.25
CA PRO A 465 0.22 0.11 -7.57
C PRO A 465 0.06 -1.09 -8.53
N HIS A 466 -0.88 -0.99 -9.46
CA HIS A 466 -1.11 -2.03 -10.49
C HIS A 466 0.11 -2.30 -11.36
N SER A 467 1.04 -1.35 -11.50
CA SER A 467 2.30 -1.54 -12.23
C SER A 467 3.21 -2.61 -11.61
N PHE A 468 2.99 -3.01 -10.36
CA PHE A 468 3.70 -4.12 -9.71
C PHE A 468 2.93 -5.45 -9.80
N TYR A 469 1.73 -5.49 -10.36
CA TYR A 469 0.96 -6.74 -10.45
C TYR A 469 1.60 -7.65 -11.50
N SER A 470 1.59 -8.95 -11.25
CA SER A 470 2.05 -9.92 -12.25
C SER A 470 1.10 -9.91 -13.44
N ASN A 471 1.60 -10.33 -14.60
CA ASN A 471 0.76 -10.53 -15.80
C ASN A 471 -0.41 -11.48 -15.53
N THR A 472 -0.23 -12.46 -14.63
CA THR A 472 -1.29 -13.40 -14.25
C THR A 472 -2.37 -12.69 -13.43
N THR A 473 -1.99 -11.86 -12.47
CA THR A 473 -2.95 -11.08 -11.66
C THR A 473 -3.70 -10.08 -12.53
N LEU A 474 -3.00 -9.35 -13.40
CA LEU A 474 -3.62 -8.40 -14.34
C LEU A 474 -4.62 -9.09 -15.27
N ALA A 475 -4.32 -10.30 -15.75
CA ALA A 475 -5.24 -11.07 -16.59
C ALA A 475 -6.52 -11.52 -15.86
N ASN A 476 -6.52 -11.56 -14.53
CA ASN A 476 -7.67 -11.92 -13.71
C ASN A 476 -8.52 -10.71 -13.27
N ILE A 477 -8.04 -9.48 -13.47
CA ILE A 477 -8.85 -8.28 -13.30
C ILE A 477 -9.72 -8.15 -14.56
N PRO A 478 -11.06 -7.99 -14.45
CA PRO A 478 -11.91 -7.82 -15.61
C PRO A 478 -11.41 -6.63 -16.43
N ALA A 479 -10.93 -6.89 -17.65
CA ALA A 479 -10.59 -5.82 -18.57
C ALA A 479 -11.87 -5.04 -18.92
N PRO A 480 -11.77 -3.73 -19.21
CA PRO A 480 -12.85 -3.02 -19.88
C PRO A 480 -13.28 -3.83 -21.11
N ILE A 481 -14.55 -4.18 -21.18
CA ILE A 481 -15.11 -4.86 -22.35
C ILE A 481 -15.31 -3.84 -23.47
N LYS A 482 -15.28 -4.30 -24.72
CA LYS A 482 -15.49 -3.41 -25.87
C LYS A 482 -16.89 -2.80 -25.83
N LYS A 483 -17.06 -1.60 -26.38
CA LYS A 483 -18.35 -0.88 -26.40
C LYS A 483 -19.51 -1.73 -26.97
N GLU A 484 -19.24 -2.57 -27.97
CA GLU A 484 -20.24 -3.49 -28.54
C GLU A 484 -20.62 -4.61 -27.56
N GLU A 485 -19.65 -5.14 -26.80
CA GLU A 485 -19.88 -6.18 -25.79
C GLU A 485 -20.61 -5.59 -24.57
N ALA A 486 -20.27 -4.36 -24.15
CA ALA A 486 -20.93 -3.65 -23.06
C ALA A 486 -22.44 -3.52 -23.29
N LEU A 487 -22.84 -3.17 -24.51
CA LEU A 487 -24.25 -3.05 -24.88
C LEU A 487 -25.03 -4.35 -24.64
N THR A 488 -24.42 -5.52 -24.88
CA THR A 488 -25.06 -6.83 -24.67
C THR A 488 -25.28 -7.19 -23.20
N THR A 489 -24.64 -6.47 -22.27
CA THR A 489 -24.78 -6.68 -20.83
C THR A 489 -25.90 -5.86 -20.20
N ILE A 490 -26.42 -4.84 -20.91
CA ILE A 490 -27.47 -3.96 -20.42
C ILE A 490 -28.83 -4.64 -20.60
N GLN A 491 -29.64 -4.65 -19.54
CA GLN A 491 -30.99 -5.19 -19.56
C GLN A 491 -31.98 -4.07 -19.27
N VAL A 492 -32.99 -3.94 -20.14
CA VAL A 492 -34.09 -3.00 -19.99
C VAL A 492 -35.44 -3.72 -20.18
N PRO A 493 -36.56 -3.20 -19.67
CA PRO A 493 -37.90 -3.72 -19.98
C PRO A 493 -38.18 -3.73 -21.48
N ASP A 494 -39.10 -4.60 -21.92
CA ASP A 494 -39.40 -4.84 -23.35
C ASP A 494 -39.85 -3.59 -24.12
N GLU A 495 -40.40 -2.58 -23.43
CA GLU A 495 -40.81 -1.31 -24.01
C GLU A 495 -39.67 -0.30 -24.25
N PHE A 496 -38.44 -0.60 -23.82
CA PHE A 496 -37.27 0.25 -23.98
C PHE A 496 -36.21 -0.38 -24.88
N GLU A 497 -35.46 0.47 -25.57
CA GLU A 497 -34.30 0.11 -26.37
C GLU A 497 -33.10 0.94 -25.92
N VAL A 498 -31.91 0.35 -25.94
CA VAL A 498 -30.65 1.03 -25.65
C VAL A 498 -29.80 1.04 -26.91
N THR A 499 -29.38 2.23 -27.34
CA THR A 499 -28.53 2.44 -28.52
C THR A 499 -27.23 3.09 -28.11
N LEU A 500 -26.12 2.57 -28.63
CA LEU A 500 -24.81 3.18 -28.45
C LEU A 500 -24.64 4.36 -29.41
N VAL A 501 -24.62 5.59 -28.87
CA VAL A 501 -24.50 6.82 -29.67
C VAL A 501 -23.11 7.48 -29.62
N ALA A 502 -22.31 7.21 -28.58
CA ALA A 502 -20.93 7.69 -28.44
C ALA A 502 -20.15 6.78 -27.48
N ALA A 503 -18.83 6.66 -27.69
CA ALA A 503 -17.90 5.94 -26.83
C ALA A 503 -16.49 6.49 -27.03
N GLU A 504 -15.51 5.95 -26.32
CA GLU A 504 -14.10 6.28 -26.54
C GLU A 504 -13.70 6.07 -28.01
N PRO A 505 -12.92 7.01 -28.60
CA PRO A 505 -12.28 8.18 -27.98
C PRO A 505 -13.11 9.48 -28.03
N LEU A 506 -14.37 9.43 -28.48
CA LEU A 506 -15.21 10.62 -28.66
C LEU A 506 -15.59 11.25 -27.31
N VAL A 507 -15.80 10.40 -26.31
CA VAL A 507 -16.12 10.78 -24.93
C VAL A 507 -15.35 9.89 -23.94
N MET A 508 -14.94 10.45 -22.80
CA MET A 508 -14.24 9.76 -21.71
C MET A 508 -14.71 10.31 -20.36
N ASP A 509 -15.08 9.43 -19.42
CA ASP A 509 -15.54 9.81 -18.08
C ASP A 509 -16.72 10.82 -18.04
N PRO A 510 -17.80 10.62 -18.83
CA PRO A 510 -18.92 11.56 -18.90
C PRO A 510 -19.72 11.58 -17.59
N VAL A 511 -20.13 12.78 -17.15
CA VAL A 511 -20.93 12.97 -15.92
C VAL A 511 -22.25 13.73 -16.11
N ASP A 512 -22.34 14.57 -17.15
CA ASP A 512 -23.58 15.26 -17.53
C ASP A 512 -23.54 15.60 -19.03
N ILE A 513 -24.72 15.68 -19.64
CA ILE A 513 -24.87 15.95 -21.08
C ILE A 513 -26.02 16.92 -21.37
N ALA A 514 -25.91 17.69 -22.45
CA ALA A 514 -26.99 18.55 -22.91
C ALA A 514 -26.94 18.78 -24.43
N TRP A 515 -28.10 18.86 -25.08
CA TRP A 515 -28.20 19.19 -26.50
C TRP A 515 -28.39 20.69 -26.69
N ASP A 516 -27.67 21.26 -27.65
CA ASP A 516 -27.95 22.62 -28.12
C ASP A 516 -28.99 22.65 -29.26
N THR A 517 -29.37 23.86 -29.67
CA THR A 517 -30.37 24.08 -30.73
C THR A 517 -29.91 23.66 -32.13
N LYS A 518 -28.63 23.31 -32.30
CA LYS A 518 -28.06 22.77 -33.54
C LYS A 518 -28.00 21.23 -33.52
N GLY A 519 -28.42 20.59 -32.43
CA GLY A 519 -28.37 19.13 -32.27
C GLY A 519 -27.03 18.60 -31.79
N ARG A 520 -26.07 19.47 -31.45
CA ARG A 520 -24.76 19.04 -30.93
C ARG A 520 -24.90 18.62 -29.47
N LEU A 521 -24.18 17.57 -29.08
CA LEU A 521 -24.18 17.06 -27.73
C LEU A 521 -22.99 17.60 -26.95
N TRP A 522 -23.28 18.40 -25.92
CA TRP A 522 -22.31 18.90 -24.98
C TRP A 522 -22.13 17.90 -23.86
N VAL A 523 -20.89 17.59 -23.50
CA VAL A 523 -20.56 16.59 -22.47
C VAL A 523 -19.56 17.16 -21.49
N VAL A 524 -19.86 17.05 -20.20
CA VAL A 524 -18.88 17.24 -19.14
C VAL A 524 -18.16 15.93 -18.87
N GLU A 525 -16.83 15.99 -18.85
CA GLU A 525 -15.94 14.88 -18.52
C GLU A 525 -15.19 15.20 -17.21
N MET A 526 -15.22 14.28 -16.24
CA MET A 526 -14.64 14.48 -14.90
C MET A 526 -13.41 13.59 -14.68
N ALA A 527 -12.35 13.81 -15.47
CA ALA A 527 -11.14 12.99 -15.44
C ALA A 527 -10.29 13.12 -14.15
N ASP A 528 -10.63 14.06 -13.27
CA ASP A 528 -10.03 14.25 -11.95
C ASP A 528 -10.78 13.52 -10.82
N TYR A 529 -11.83 12.76 -11.11
CA TYR A 529 -12.50 11.91 -10.12
C TYR A 529 -11.82 10.54 -9.95
N PRO A 530 -11.78 9.94 -8.74
CA PRO A 530 -12.22 10.49 -7.45
C PRO A 530 -11.11 11.18 -6.65
N THR A 531 -9.85 11.03 -7.06
CA THR A 531 -8.68 11.38 -6.24
C THR A 531 -7.99 12.68 -6.64
N GLY A 532 -8.44 13.34 -7.71
CA GLY A 532 -7.76 14.46 -8.33
C GLY A 532 -6.58 14.03 -9.20
N ILE A 533 -5.99 15.01 -9.87
CA ILE A 533 -4.71 14.91 -10.55
C ILE A 533 -3.74 15.81 -9.77
N GLU A 534 -2.58 15.28 -9.38
CA GLU A 534 -1.64 16.02 -8.52
C GLU A 534 -1.25 17.37 -9.15
N GLY A 535 -1.58 18.45 -8.45
CA GLY A 535 -1.30 19.83 -8.86
C GLY A 535 -2.09 20.35 -10.07
N LYS A 536 -3.09 19.62 -10.59
CA LYS A 536 -3.85 20.01 -11.80
C LYS A 536 -5.34 19.66 -11.72
N ALA A 537 -6.14 20.47 -12.40
CA ALA A 537 -7.55 20.15 -12.67
C ALA A 537 -7.63 19.29 -13.93
N GLY A 538 -8.49 18.26 -13.91
CA GLY A 538 -8.59 17.27 -14.99
C GLY A 538 -9.85 17.38 -15.84
N GLY A 539 -10.86 18.05 -15.32
CA GLY A 539 -12.16 18.15 -15.96
C GLY A 539 -12.17 18.98 -17.24
N ARG A 540 -13.10 18.65 -18.11
CA ARG A 540 -13.24 19.26 -19.45
C ARG A 540 -14.68 19.19 -19.97
N VAL A 541 -14.96 20.00 -20.98
CA VAL A 541 -16.21 20.00 -21.74
C VAL A 541 -15.90 19.68 -23.19
N ARG A 542 -16.69 18.77 -23.77
CA ARG A 542 -16.63 18.40 -25.18
C ARG A 542 -17.91 18.73 -25.92
N ILE A 543 -17.78 18.96 -27.22
CA ILE A 543 -18.88 19.05 -28.18
C ILE A 543 -18.78 17.83 -29.08
N LEU A 544 -19.86 17.06 -29.18
CA LEU A 544 -19.99 15.98 -30.16
C LEU A 544 -20.93 16.38 -31.28
N GLU A 545 -20.53 16.07 -32.51
CA GLU A 545 -21.29 16.35 -33.72
C GLU A 545 -21.63 15.05 -34.45
N ASP A 546 -22.91 14.94 -34.86
CA ASP A 546 -23.43 13.92 -35.77
C ASP A 546 -23.47 14.59 -37.16
N ASN A 547 -22.60 14.13 -38.07
CA ASN A 547 -22.38 14.79 -39.34
C ASN A 547 -23.32 14.28 -40.44
N ASP A 548 -23.97 13.14 -40.25
CA ASP A 548 -24.85 12.52 -41.25
C ASP A 548 -26.32 12.41 -40.80
N ASN A 549 -26.63 12.84 -39.58
CA ASN A 549 -27.95 12.85 -38.93
C ASN A 549 -28.53 11.44 -38.74
N ASP A 550 -27.70 10.43 -38.49
CA ASP A 550 -28.15 9.07 -38.17
C ASP A 550 -28.42 8.84 -36.67
N GLY A 551 -28.10 9.82 -35.82
CA GLY A 551 -28.25 9.77 -34.37
C GLY A 551 -27.03 9.21 -33.63
N ILE A 552 -25.95 8.88 -34.33
CA ILE A 552 -24.65 8.44 -33.81
C ILE A 552 -23.65 9.60 -33.99
N PHE A 553 -22.90 9.92 -32.94
CA PHE A 553 -21.93 11.01 -33.01
C PHE A 553 -20.63 10.55 -33.66
N ASP A 554 -20.09 11.39 -34.54
CA ASP A 554 -18.91 11.10 -35.37
C ASP A 554 -17.64 11.84 -34.91
N GLU A 555 -17.82 13.09 -34.49
CA GLU A 555 -16.72 14.01 -34.17
C GLU A 555 -16.81 14.51 -32.73
N SER A 556 -15.65 14.85 -32.16
CA SER A 556 -15.50 15.34 -30.80
C SER A 556 -14.51 16.49 -30.74
N HIS A 557 -14.95 17.63 -30.23
CA HIS A 557 -14.14 18.84 -30.07
C HIS A 557 -13.95 19.12 -28.58
N LEU A 558 -12.71 19.40 -28.16
CA LEU A 558 -12.43 19.90 -26.83
C LEU A 558 -12.79 21.38 -26.77
N PHE A 559 -13.84 21.72 -26.04
CA PHE A 559 -14.32 23.10 -25.93
C PHE A 559 -13.66 23.86 -24.78
N LEU A 560 -13.55 23.25 -23.61
CA LEU A 560 -13.00 23.86 -22.39
C LEU A 560 -12.31 22.79 -21.54
N ASP A 561 -11.19 23.10 -20.89
CA ASP A 561 -10.45 22.18 -20.03
C ASP A 561 -9.93 22.86 -18.74
N GLN A 562 -9.12 22.14 -17.96
CA GLN A 562 -8.62 22.60 -16.65
C GLN A 562 -9.73 22.94 -15.65
N LEU A 563 -10.87 22.27 -15.75
CA LEU A 563 -12.00 22.47 -14.85
C LEU A 563 -11.86 21.56 -13.63
N LYS A 564 -12.07 22.12 -12.44
CA LYS A 564 -11.94 21.39 -11.18
C LYS A 564 -13.24 20.67 -10.86
N TYR A 565 -13.26 19.35 -11.00
CA TYR A 565 -14.44 18.48 -10.80
C TYR A 565 -15.73 19.10 -11.40
N PRO A 566 -15.81 19.26 -12.73
CA PRO A 566 -17.02 19.79 -13.35
C PRO A 566 -18.16 18.77 -13.27
N ASN A 567 -19.37 19.22 -12.98
CA ASN A 567 -20.52 18.35 -12.67
C ASN A 567 -21.73 18.56 -13.61
N SER A 568 -21.81 19.68 -14.33
CA SER A 568 -22.97 19.94 -15.19
C SER A 568 -22.66 20.91 -16.34
N VAL A 569 -23.27 20.69 -17.50
CA VAL A 569 -23.21 21.56 -18.68
C VAL A 569 -24.61 21.92 -19.15
N PHE A 570 -24.80 23.16 -19.57
CA PHE A 570 -26.10 23.63 -20.03
C PHE A 570 -25.99 24.69 -21.12
N PRO A 571 -26.43 24.43 -22.36
CA PRO A 571 -26.49 25.44 -23.41
C PRO A 571 -27.32 26.65 -22.98
N TRP A 572 -26.70 27.83 -23.04
CA TRP A 572 -27.31 29.10 -22.67
C TRP A 572 -26.91 30.18 -23.67
N ARG A 573 -27.91 30.75 -24.36
CA ARG A 573 -27.70 31.76 -25.42
C ARG A 573 -26.72 31.26 -26.50
N ASP A 574 -25.60 31.96 -26.65
CA ASP A 574 -24.51 31.73 -27.61
C ASP A 574 -23.34 30.93 -27.00
N GLY A 575 -23.51 30.37 -25.79
CA GLY A 575 -22.50 29.56 -25.12
C GLY A 575 -23.11 28.49 -24.20
N ILE A 576 -22.39 28.20 -23.12
CA ILE A 576 -22.78 27.21 -22.12
C ILE A 576 -22.59 27.74 -20.70
N LEU A 577 -23.43 27.26 -19.79
CA LEU A 577 -23.15 27.29 -18.36
C LEU A 577 -22.42 26.00 -17.98
N VAL A 578 -21.41 26.12 -17.12
CA VAL A 578 -20.66 24.98 -16.58
C VAL A 578 -20.60 25.09 -15.06
N VAL A 579 -20.93 24.01 -14.37
CA VAL A 579 -20.81 23.91 -12.91
C VAL A 579 -19.51 23.18 -12.56
N THR A 580 -18.66 23.81 -11.75
CA THR A 580 -17.43 23.25 -11.19
C THR A 580 -17.54 23.11 -9.67
N ALA A 581 -16.54 22.49 -9.03
CA ALA A 581 -16.48 22.37 -7.57
C ALA A 581 -16.50 23.70 -6.81
N ASP A 582 -16.21 24.82 -7.48
CA ASP A 582 -15.97 26.13 -6.88
C ASP A 582 -16.66 27.29 -7.62
N SER A 583 -17.36 27.05 -8.73
CA SER A 583 -17.99 28.10 -9.50
C SER A 583 -19.11 27.65 -10.45
N ILE A 584 -19.93 28.61 -10.90
CA ILE A 584 -20.72 28.49 -12.12
C ILE A 584 -20.14 29.46 -13.14
N LEU A 585 -19.72 28.93 -14.29
CA LEU A 585 -19.11 29.66 -15.39
C LEU A 585 -20.10 29.83 -16.53
N PHE A 586 -19.98 30.93 -17.28
CA PHE A 586 -20.53 31.10 -18.61
C PHE A 586 -19.39 31.15 -19.62
N ALA A 587 -19.31 30.16 -20.50
CA ALA A 587 -18.25 30.00 -21.48
C ALA A 587 -18.81 30.10 -22.90
N LYS A 588 -18.06 30.75 -23.81
CA LYS A 588 -18.47 30.98 -25.20
C LYS A 588 -17.32 30.77 -26.17
N ASP A 589 -17.69 30.41 -27.39
CA ASP A 589 -16.86 30.48 -28.59
C ASP A 589 -17.33 31.67 -29.44
N THR A 590 -16.49 32.69 -29.63
CA THR A 590 -16.86 33.89 -30.40
C THR A 590 -16.39 33.88 -31.85
N ASP A 591 -15.58 32.90 -32.27
CA ASP A 591 -15.02 32.83 -33.63
C ASP A 591 -15.42 31.58 -34.43
N GLY A 592 -16.07 30.61 -33.78
CA GLY A 592 -16.66 29.41 -34.37
C GLY A 592 -15.70 28.24 -34.51
N ASP A 593 -14.55 28.24 -33.82
CA ASP A 593 -13.56 27.16 -33.87
C ASP A 593 -13.85 25.98 -32.91
N CYS A 594 -15.00 26.02 -32.23
CA CYS A 594 -15.45 25.06 -31.22
C CYS A 594 -14.59 25.02 -29.96
N LYS A 595 -13.91 26.13 -29.63
CA LYS A 595 -13.21 26.32 -28.36
C LYS A 595 -13.69 27.56 -27.63
N SER A 596 -13.70 27.47 -26.31
CA SER A 596 -14.00 28.63 -25.48
C SER A 596 -12.88 29.67 -25.58
N ASP A 597 -13.24 30.89 -25.98
CA ASP A 597 -12.36 32.07 -26.01
C ASP A 597 -12.82 33.17 -25.03
N SER A 598 -13.93 32.92 -24.32
CA SER A 598 -14.54 33.85 -23.38
C SER A 598 -15.17 33.09 -22.21
N GLU A 599 -14.63 33.31 -21.00
CA GLU A 599 -15.15 32.73 -19.75
C GLU A 599 -15.53 33.83 -18.75
N GLU A 600 -16.75 33.78 -18.25
CA GLU A 600 -17.26 34.66 -17.19
C GLU A 600 -17.71 33.82 -15.99
N THR A 601 -17.11 34.04 -14.82
CA THR A 601 -17.62 33.46 -13.58
C THR A 601 -18.88 34.20 -13.13
N LEU A 602 -20.01 33.50 -13.06
CA LEU A 602 -21.30 34.06 -12.63
C LEU A 602 -21.51 33.93 -11.12
N PHE A 603 -21.11 32.80 -10.55
CA PHE A 603 -21.26 32.51 -9.12
C PHE A 603 -19.99 31.86 -8.56
N THR A 604 -19.66 32.20 -7.31
CA THR A 604 -18.52 31.67 -6.54
C THR A 604 -18.91 31.38 -5.09
N GLY A 605 -18.00 30.78 -4.33
CA GLY A 605 -18.13 30.60 -2.87
C GLY A 605 -18.52 29.19 -2.44
N PHE A 606 -18.43 28.21 -3.34
CA PHE A 606 -18.67 26.80 -3.07
C PHE A 606 -17.47 26.21 -2.33
N GLU A 607 -17.73 25.41 -1.30
CA GLU A 607 -16.69 24.62 -0.65
C GLU A 607 -16.48 23.33 -1.45
N SER A 608 -15.24 23.02 -1.84
CA SER A 608 -14.94 21.85 -2.69
C SER A 608 -15.30 20.48 -2.07
N GLY A 609 -15.70 20.45 -0.79
CA GLY A 609 -16.54 19.41 -0.18
C GLY A 609 -16.23 17.95 -0.53
N ASN A 610 -17.27 17.12 -0.51
CA ASN A 610 -17.24 15.78 -1.09
C ASN A 610 -17.55 15.90 -2.58
N ALA A 611 -16.66 15.42 -3.46
CA ALA A 611 -16.86 15.47 -4.92
C ALA A 611 -18.18 14.85 -5.39
N GLN A 612 -18.71 13.86 -4.65
CA GLN A 612 -19.98 13.22 -4.97
C GLN A 612 -21.21 14.07 -4.63
N HIS A 613 -21.08 15.12 -3.83
CA HIS A 613 -22.22 15.89 -3.34
C HIS A 613 -22.21 17.33 -3.82
N GLN A 614 -21.39 17.61 -4.84
CA GLN A 614 -21.22 18.94 -5.42
C GLN A 614 -22.45 19.39 -6.21
N LEU A 615 -22.48 20.68 -6.52
CA LEU A 615 -23.55 21.33 -7.26
C LEU A 615 -23.65 20.74 -8.68
N GLY A 616 -24.86 20.50 -9.19
CA GLY A 616 -25.04 19.93 -10.52
C GLY A 616 -26.49 19.84 -10.98
N SER A 617 -26.71 19.20 -12.14
CA SER A 617 -28.05 19.01 -12.75
C SER A 617 -28.78 20.32 -13.08
N LEU A 618 -28.18 21.17 -13.93
CA LEU A 618 -28.83 22.40 -14.39
C LEU A 618 -30.13 22.12 -15.16
N GLN A 619 -31.22 22.81 -14.80
CA GLN A 619 -32.52 22.63 -15.43
C GLN A 619 -33.29 23.95 -15.61
N TRP A 620 -34.07 24.04 -16.69
CA TRP A 620 -35.03 25.13 -16.87
C TRP A 620 -36.25 24.94 -15.94
N GLY A 621 -36.61 26.01 -15.23
CA GLY A 621 -37.91 26.13 -14.59
C GLY A 621 -38.95 26.85 -15.46
N LEU A 622 -40.24 26.57 -15.23
CA LEU A 622 -41.36 27.28 -15.86
C LEU A 622 -41.45 28.77 -15.48
N ASP A 623 -40.71 29.17 -14.45
CA ASP A 623 -40.56 30.54 -13.98
C ASP A 623 -39.52 31.34 -14.77
N ASN A 624 -38.87 30.73 -15.77
CA ASN A 624 -37.73 31.26 -16.52
C ASN A 624 -36.50 31.50 -15.63
N TRP A 625 -36.31 30.67 -14.60
CA TRP A 625 -35.06 30.59 -13.84
C TRP A 625 -34.34 29.28 -14.18
N ILE A 626 -33.03 29.26 -13.99
CA ILE A 626 -32.23 28.03 -14.03
C ILE A 626 -32.16 27.47 -12.61
N HIS A 627 -32.52 26.21 -12.45
CA HIS A 627 -32.51 25.47 -11.19
C HIS A 627 -31.32 24.54 -11.17
N VAL A 628 -30.75 24.31 -9.98
CA VAL A 628 -29.56 23.47 -9.81
C VAL A 628 -29.59 22.79 -8.45
N GLY A 629 -29.24 21.51 -8.44
CA GLY A 629 -29.11 20.71 -7.23
C GLY A 629 -27.86 21.09 -6.45
N ASN A 630 -27.94 21.15 -5.12
CA ASN A 630 -26.80 21.48 -4.25
C ASN A 630 -26.32 20.33 -3.38
N GLY A 631 -27.07 19.23 -3.34
CA GLY A 631 -26.75 18.09 -2.52
C GLY A 631 -26.65 18.44 -1.03
N ASP A 632 -25.50 18.16 -0.42
CA ASP A 632 -25.17 18.56 0.94
C ASP A 632 -23.98 19.53 1.01
N SER A 633 -23.61 20.11 -0.14
CA SER A 633 -22.53 21.08 -0.24
C SER A 633 -22.83 22.31 0.61
N LYS A 634 -21.80 22.75 1.33
CA LYS A 634 -21.84 23.92 2.20
C LYS A 634 -21.18 25.10 1.49
N GLY A 635 -21.44 26.30 1.99
CA GLY A 635 -20.86 27.53 1.49
C GLY A 635 -21.89 28.63 1.30
N SER A 636 -21.41 29.82 0.99
CA SER A 636 -22.25 30.98 0.67
C SER A 636 -22.07 31.36 -0.79
N PHE A 637 -23.18 31.39 -1.51
CA PHE A 637 -23.23 31.56 -2.94
C PHE A 637 -23.23 33.03 -3.28
N THR A 638 -22.16 33.48 -3.91
CA THR A 638 -21.98 34.90 -4.20
C THR A 638 -22.10 35.14 -5.70
N SER A 639 -23.10 35.93 -6.08
CA SER A 639 -23.27 36.42 -7.44
C SER A 639 -22.20 37.45 -7.77
N THR A 640 -21.43 37.23 -8.83
CA THR A 640 -20.39 38.19 -9.26
C THR A 640 -21.01 39.46 -9.88
N LYS A 641 -22.25 39.37 -10.38
CA LYS A 641 -22.98 40.50 -10.98
C LYS A 641 -23.62 41.41 -9.93
N THR A 642 -24.27 40.85 -8.91
CA THR A 642 -24.99 41.65 -7.89
C THR A 642 -24.18 41.87 -6.62
N GLY A 643 -23.19 41.01 -6.35
CA GLY A 643 -22.47 40.98 -5.08
C GLY A 643 -23.28 40.39 -3.91
N GLU A 644 -24.51 39.95 -4.15
CA GLU A 644 -25.34 39.31 -3.13
C GLU A 644 -24.83 37.91 -2.82
N SER A 645 -24.82 37.58 -1.52
CA SER A 645 -24.41 36.27 -1.02
C SER A 645 -25.56 35.58 -0.29
N ILE A 646 -25.83 34.32 -0.61
CA ILE A 646 -26.88 33.51 0.03
C ILE A 646 -26.29 32.21 0.60
N ASP A 647 -26.59 31.94 1.87
CA ASP A 647 -26.32 30.63 2.49
C ASP A 647 -27.46 29.66 2.18
N LEU A 648 -27.16 28.64 1.37
CA LEU A 648 -28.14 27.62 1.03
C LEU A 648 -28.29 26.58 2.14
N GLY A 649 -27.30 26.40 3.02
CA GLY A 649 -27.14 25.16 3.76
C GLY A 649 -27.11 23.98 2.77
N ALA A 650 -27.93 22.96 3.02
CA ALA A 650 -28.08 21.82 2.11
C ALA A 650 -29.27 21.98 1.15
N ARG A 651 -29.65 23.20 0.76
CA ARG A 651 -30.79 23.46 -0.13
C ARG A 651 -30.33 23.64 -1.57
N ASP A 652 -31.15 23.20 -2.51
CA ASP A 652 -31.01 23.53 -3.93
C ASP A 652 -31.18 25.05 -4.15
N MET A 653 -30.87 25.53 -5.35
CA MET A 653 -31.07 26.93 -5.70
C MET A 653 -31.62 27.10 -7.11
N ARG A 654 -32.16 28.30 -7.36
CA ARG A 654 -32.38 28.81 -8.70
C ARG A 654 -31.69 30.15 -8.88
N PHE A 655 -31.29 30.45 -10.10
CA PHE A 655 -30.68 31.72 -10.45
C PHE A 655 -31.08 32.19 -11.85
N ARG A 656 -30.82 33.48 -12.11
CA ARG A 656 -30.92 34.09 -13.43
C ARG A 656 -29.52 34.45 -13.93
N PRO A 657 -29.02 33.80 -14.99
CA PRO A 657 -27.69 34.09 -15.52
C PRO A 657 -27.48 35.57 -15.90
N ASP A 658 -28.53 36.22 -16.44
CA ASP A 658 -28.45 37.58 -16.96
C ASP A 658 -28.37 38.66 -15.88
N THR A 659 -29.17 38.51 -14.82
CA THR A 659 -29.27 39.51 -13.75
C THR A 659 -28.38 39.18 -12.55
N GLY A 660 -27.98 37.92 -12.40
CA GLY A 660 -27.26 37.41 -11.24
C GLY A 660 -28.14 37.24 -10.00
N GLU A 661 -29.47 37.35 -10.14
CA GLU A 661 -30.42 37.08 -9.05
C GLU A 661 -30.37 35.60 -8.65
N VAL A 662 -30.41 35.30 -7.35
CA VAL A 662 -30.34 33.94 -6.80
C VAL A 662 -31.35 33.74 -5.67
N SER A 663 -31.89 32.53 -5.54
CA SER A 663 -32.84 32.16 -4.50
C SER A 663 -32.70 30.69 -4.09
N ALA A 664 -32.81 30.41 -2.79
CA ALA A 664 -32.78 29.05 -2.26
C ALA A 664 -34.14 28.35 -2.47
N LEU A 665 -34.09 27.04 -2.70
CA LEU A 665 -35.24 26.15 -2.89
C LEU A 665 -35.37 25.19 -1.70
N SER A 666 -36.43 24.38 -1.68
CA SER A 666 -36.67 23.39 -0.62
C SER A 666 -35.93 22.07 -0.83
N GLY A 667 -35.50 21.78 -2.06
CA GLY A 667 -34.87 20.52 -2.47
C GLY A 667 -33.43 20.34 -1.98
N LYS A 668 -32.91 19.12 -2.15
CA LYS A 668 -31.54 18.69 -1.79
C LYS A 668 -30.98 17.67 -2.80
N ALA A 669 -31.19 17.92 -4.08
CA ALA A 669 -30.79 17.01 -5.15
C ALA A 669 -29.26 16.96 -5.29
N GLN A 670 -28.68 15.76 -5.43
CA GLN A 670 -27.24 15.56 -5.65
C GLN A 670 -26.94 15.39 -7.15
N PHE A 671 -27.27 14.22 -7.73
CA PHE A 671 -26.87 13.84 -9.09
C PHE A 671 -27.99 14.00 -10.13
N GLY A 672 -29.19 14.37 -9.69
CA GLY A 672 -30.36 14.42 -10.56
C GLY A 672 -31.39 15.38 -10.02
N LEU A 673 -31.70 16.37 -10.84
CA LEU A 673 -32.79 17.32 -10.67
C LEU A 673 -33.56 17.36 -11.98
N THR A 674 -34.88 17.14 -11.92
CA THR A 674 -35.73 17.22 -13.11
C THR A 674 -37.16 17.62 -12.74
N ARG A 675 -37.96 17.93 -13.76
CA ARG A 675 -39.35 18.36 -13.64
C ARG A 675 -40.20 17.64 -14.67
N ASP A 676 -41.42 17.26 -14.29
CA ASP A 676 -42.40 16.81 -15.28
C ASP A 676 -43.07 17.98 -16.02
N ASP A 677 -43.90 17.70 -17.01
CA ASP A 677 -44.59 18.74 -17.79
C ASP A 677 -45.52 19.63 -16.94
N TRP A 678 -46.05 19.11 -15.82
CA TRP A 678 -46.99 19.82 -14.94
C TRP A 678 -46.32 20.75 -13.93
N GLY A 679 -45.01 20.67 -13.76
CA GLY A 679 -44.28 21.56 -12.86
C GLY A 679 -43.82 20.89 -11.56
N ASN A 680 -44.01 19.59 -11.42
CA ASN A 680 -43.60 18.84 -10.24
C ASN A 680 -42.10 18.57 -10.31
N TRP A 681 -41.39 18.80 -9.21
CA TRP A 681 -39.93 18.70 -9.14
C TRP A 681 -39.46 17.44 -8.44
N PHE A 682 -38.43 16.85 -9.01
CA PHE A 682 -37.93 15.55 -8.61
C PHE A 682 -36.42 15.58 -8.45
N GLY A 683 -35.94 15.01 -7.34
CA GLY A 683 -34.52 14.94 -7.01
C GLY A 683 -34.07 13.50 -6.70
N CYS A 684 -32.76 13.26 -6.75
CA CYS A 684 -32.14 12.03 -6.29
C CYS A 684 -30.88 12.29 -5.43
N ASN A 685 -30.49 11.29 -4.62
CA ASN A 685 -29.27 11.25 -3.81
C ASN A 685 -28.82 9.79 -3.62
N ASN A 686 -27.63 9.61 -3.05
CA ASN A 686 -27.03 8.27 -2.82
C ASN A 686 -27.94 7.26 -2.11
N SER A 687 -28.86 7.72 -1.26
CA SER A 687 -29.74 6.87 -0.45
C SER A 687 -31.17 6.77 -1.00
N HIS A 688 -31.59 7.74 -1.80
CA HIS A 688 -32.94 7.87 -2.31
C HIS A 688 -32.89 8.09 -3.82
N PRO A 689 -33.19 7.05 -4.62
CA PRO A 689 -33.06 7.12 -6.07
C PRO A 689 -34.02 8.13 -6.71
N TRP A 690 -35.13 8.45 -6.04
CA TRP A 690 -36.10 9.43 -6.50
C TRP A 690 -36.99 9.91 -5.34
N TRP A 691 -37.20 11.22 -5.18
CA TRP A 691 -38.32 11.80 -4.44
C TRP A 691 -38.92 13.02 -5.15
N HIS A 692 -40.20 13.29 -4.87
CA HIS A 692 -40.88 14.53 -5.25
C HIS A 692 -40.73 15.58 -4.14
N TYR A 693 -40.53 16.83 -4.50
CA TYR A 693 -40.55 17.95 -3.56
C TYR A 693 -41.20 19.20 -4.15
N ALA A 694 -41.83 20.01 -3.30
CA ALA A 694 -42.58 21.19 -3.71
C ALA A 694 -41.70 22.44 -3.72
N LEU A 695 -41.71 23.19 -4.82
CA LEU A 695 -41.06 24.50 -4.97
C LEU A 695 -41.98 25.68 -4.65
#